data_AF-A0A094G607-F1
#
_entry.id   AF-A0A094G607-F1
#
_cell.length_a   1.000
_cell.length_b   1.000
_cell.length_c   1.000
_cell.angle_alpha   90.00
_cell.angle_beta   90.00
_cell.angle_gamma   90.00
#
_symmetry.space_group_name_H-M   'P 1'
#
loop_
_entity.id
_entity.type
_entity.pdbx_description
1 polymer ?
#
loop_
_entity_poly.entity_id
_entity_poly.type
_entity_poly.pdbx_seq_one_letter_code
_entity_poly.pdbx_strand_id
1 'polypeptide(L)'
;MFRFLVATLAVLSCQLSLTRAAEPISEQKDFSVTNTNVSAVWNQTDWSLTTVDYVPAQYQSRISLSNGYVGASLAAAGPFFEYDMNQTNPDGDEPANVWPLFSRRLSFSTISGFYDLQQNGSGTNYPWLEQYGYESFIAGIPHPTGIIFTFGDASLDSTADPSEISNFESSLTFKTGVATWAYKWSPAGVSTTFQVSFKAIFSRVAPNLIAVEAQITPSGDVNGKVTDVLDGRSAVRSYLANKKLDEKSTTILSAVHPDNLPNVTAYLVSTAEFDDKYTNKNSRVQASSPIVSTNETTIGQTFDIALKAGQTATFHKYVGVASTDKFDDAEAVARKASKDGSSAGWNAAVSEHVAAWGELMTEAAIDNFTDPATGHLPPDANIETLQIATVANSFYLLQSLQPDGSGLNDNSLSVGGLASESYAGMIFWDADYWMAPGLNLNFPSYSKQISNFRIKLFDEAKANAAFNNYPNESVLYPWTSGRFGNCTGTGPCVDYEYHLNHDIAFNLVQMYNITQNKTWFDDGPRQIVESVAHMTGQLLDYNETTKTYWIHNMTDPDEYANHIDNGAFTIASAADLLFVANELRRNNGEAINETWKQMSENIEFPTAPSDITLEYQTMDNNVNVKQADVILLAYPLDYDQNDYTTADKLLDLDYYSNRQSPNGPAMTYSISSIVANAISPSGCAAYTFTLNGFLPYLRAPWYQFSEQNDDNVKRNGHQNPAFPFLTGHGGSNQIAPFGFLGLRTDRPNLFINPSLPPQIPHLKLRDIYFAGAGLRVSLNRTHTTITRFSTEGVPTLTDKYAGTSMPIDVGTTDANQEIFNINVDQTIFVPNRLYFDNITYTGNLLQCKQVSSTDSYAPGQFPQAAIDGAIATAWQPFTNASASILIDLSASSYEKVSQLYFNWGSRPPRRAMVSFGNETASDCNGERQLSGKVVRVPLNSIKPNDPFDAAEAAAAVVKPYIGNETLISVPGDAWSGKWVKLEIEGCWANGDGDEKGATVAEFVVVGSSEEVGSN
;
A
#
# COMPACT_ATOMS: atom_id res chain seq x y z
N MET A 1 -32.34 40.51 30.81
CA MET A 1 -31.14 40.11 31.57
C MET A 1 -31.09 38.61 31.90
N PHE A 2 -32.17 37.98 32.37
CA PHE A 2 -32.18 36.53 32.67
C PHE A 2 -31.99 35.60 31.45
N ARG A 3 -32.42 36.00 30.24
CA ARG A 3 -32.19 35.23 28.99
C ARG A 3 -30.76 35.34 28.44
N PHE A 4 -30.01 36.38 28.81
CA PHE A 4 -28.60 36.51 28.43
C PHE A 4 -27.73 35.65 29.35
N LEU A 5 -28.03 35.61 30.65
CA LEU A 5 -27.25 34.82 31.62
C LEU A 5 -27.29 33.30 31.34
N VAL A 6 -28.43 32.76 30.87
CA VAL A 6 -28.56 31.33 30.53
C VAL A 6 -27.79 30.97 29.25
N ALA A 7 -27.74 31.88 28.27
CA ALA A 7 -26.93 31.70 27.06
C ALA A 7 -25.41 31.81 27.37
N THR A 8 -25.00 32.69 28.29
CA THR A 8 -23.59 32.82 28.69
C THR A 8 -23.13 31.66 29.59
N LEU A 9 -24.01 31.10 30.43
CA LEU A 9 -23.71 29.90 31.23
C LEU A 9 -23.62 28.62 30.37
N ALA A 10 -24.44 28.49 29.32
CA ALA A 10 -24.34 27.37 28.37
C ALA A 10 -23.04 27.42 27.54
N VAL A 11 -22.57 28.62 27.19
CA VAL A 11 -21.28 28.82 26.49
C VAL A 11 -20.09 28.58 27.42
N LEU A 12 -20.19 28.92 28.72
CA LEU A 12 -19.12 28.65 29.69
C LEU A 12 -19.03 27.17 30.11
N SER A 13 -20.15 26.44 30.18
CA SER A 13 -20.14 24.99 30.42
C SER A 13 -19.61 24.19 29.23
N CYS A 14 -19.69 24.77 28.03
CA CYS A 14 -19.16 24.19 26.79
C CYS A 14 -17.61 24.23 26.74
N GLN A 15 -16.98 25.22 27.39
CA GLN A 15 -15.51 25.33 27.45
C GLN A 15 -14.85 24.42 28.49
N LEU A 16 -15.62 23.73 29.33
CA LEU A 16 -15.11 22.92 30.46
C LEU A 16 -15.26 21.40 30.27
N SER A 17 -15.75 20.93 29.12
CA SER A 17 -15.87 19.51 28.78
C SER A 17 -15.10 19.18 27.50
N LEU A 18 -13.85 19.65 27.40
CA LEU A 18 -12.88 19.15 26.42
C LEU A 18 -12.20 17.91 26.98
N THR A 19 -12.90 16.79 26.91
CA THR A 19 -12.28 15.47 26.87
C THR A 19 -12.99 14.70 25.77
N ARG A 20 -12.51 14.87 24.54
CA ARG A 20 -12.54 13.79 23.54
C ARG A 20 -12.04 12.55 24.29
N ALA A 21 -12.67 11.39 24.12
CA ALA A 21 -12.00 10.14 24.48
C ALA A 21 -10.82 9.97 23.50
N ALA A 22 -9.78 10.75 23.74
CA ALA A 22 -8.50 10.65 23.08
C ALA A 22 -7.84 9.41 23.65
N GLU A 23 -7.32 8.55 22.77
CA GLU A 23 -6.20 7.70 23.15
C GLU A 23 -5.18 8.56 23.90
N PRO A 24 -4.48 8.02 24.90
CA PRO A 24 -3.51 8.81 25.65
C PRO A 24 -2.54 9.47 24.67
N ILE A 25 -2.56 10.81 24.64
CA ILE A 25 -1.75 11.70 23.78
C ILE A 25 -0.25 11.34 23.84
N SER A 26 0.19 10.56 24.83
CA SER A 26 1.52 10.02 24.88
C SER A 26 1.74 8.89 23.86
N GLU A 27 0.96 7.81 23.85
CA GLU A 27 1.27 6.64 23.00
C GLU A 27 1.18 6.94 21.49
N GLN A 28 0.30 7.86 21.09
CA GLN A 28 0.16 8.32 19.69
C GLN A 28 1.37 9.10 19.16
N LYS A 29 2.26 9.61 20.04
CA LYS A 29 3.49 10.28 19.63
C LYS A 29 4.58 9.32 19.16
N ASP A 30 4.53 8.08 19.65
CA ASP A 30 5.56 7.06 19.37
C ASP A 30 5.10 6.04 18.33
N PHE A 31 3.80 5.77 18.28
CA PHE A 31 3.22 4.80 17.35
C PHE A 31 1.95 5.38 16.72
N SER A 32 1.90 5.41 15.39
CA SER A 32 0.71 5.84 14.68
C SER A 32 -0.29 4.70 14.57
N VAL A 33 -1.51 4.94 15.02
CA VAL A 33 -2.63 3.97 14.98
C VAL A 33 -3.54 4.22 13.78
N THR A 34 -3.55 5.45 13.26
CA THR A 34 -4.43 5.94 12.21
C THR A 34 -3.84 7.18 11.53
N ASN A 35 -4.40 7.57 10.38
CA ASN A 35 -4.06 8.80 9.66
C ASN A 35 -4.50 10.12 10.35
N THR A 36 -5.03 10.09 11.58
CA THR A 36 -5.81 11.23 12.13
C THR A 36 -5.01 12.26 12.94
N ASN A 37 -3.74 12.00 13.26
CA ASN A 37 -3.02 12.75 14.29
C ASN A 37 -1.96 13.73 13.76
N VAL A 38 -1.49 13.53 12.53
CA VAL A 38 -0.62 14.48 11.83
C VAL A 38 -1.46 15.16 10.76
N SER A 39 -1.57 16.48 10.84
CA SER A 39 -2.27 17.25 9.83
C SER A 39 -1.49 17.24 8.52
N ALA A 40 -2.15 16.83 7.45
CA ALA A 40 -1.66 16.93 6.10
C ALA A 40 -2.70 17.68 5.26
N VAL A 41 -2.26 18.74 4.62
CA VAL A 41 -3.07 19.55 3.72
C VAL A 41 -2.81 19.06 2.30
N TRP A 42 -3.84 18.55 1.66
CA TRP A 42 -3.82 18.14 0.25
C TRP A 42 -4.02 19.33 -0.68
N ASN A 43 -3.22 19.40 -1.75
CA ASN A 43 -3.43 20.30 -2.88
C ASN A 43 -3.64 19.49 -4.17
N GLN A 44 -4.87 19.52 -4.68
CA GLN A 44 -5.28 18.79 -5.88
C GLN A 44 -4.59 19.26 -7.17
N THR A 45 -4.22 20.53 -7.29
CA THR A 45 -3.63 21.08 -8.51
C THR A 45 -2.19 20.59 -8.69
N ASP A 46 -1.41 20.68 -7.62
CA ASP A 46 0.02 20.34 -7.64
C ASP A 46 0.28 18.88 -7.28
N TRP A 47 -0.74 18.18 -6.78
CA TRP A 47 -0.62 16.89 -6.11
C TRP A 47 0.47 16.95 -5.04
N SER A 48 0.25 17.80 -4.04
CA SER A 48 1.19 17.96 -2.94
C SER A 48 0.53 17.76 -1.59
N LEU A 49 1.33 17.24 -0.67
CA LEU A 49 1.00 17.15 0.75
C LEU A 49 1.88 18.13 1.51
N THR A 50 1.28 18.92 2.39
CA THR A 50 1.99 19.84 3.27
C THR A 50 1.58 19.55 4.72
N THR A 51 2.56 19.47 5.62
CA THR A 51 2.31 19.39 7.06
C THR A 51 2.97 20.56 7.78
N VAL A 52 2.32 21.01 8.85
CA VAL A 52 2.84 22.04 9.77
C VAL A 52 3.21 21.45 11.13
N ASP A 53 3.03 20.14 11.31
CA ASP A 53 3.34 19.43 12.53
C ASP A 53 4.79 18.94 12.48
N TYR A 54 5.62 19.44 13.40
CA TYR A 54 7.00 18.97 13.55
C TYR A 54 7.05 17.77 14.50
N VAL A 55 7.24 16.59 13.94
CA VAL A 55 7.36 15.32 14.69
C VAL A 55 8.69 14.65 14.32
N PRO A 56 9.80 14.97 15.01
CA PRO A 56 11.11 14.37 14.73
C PRO A 56 11.22 12.95 15.26
N ALA A 57 12.21 12.20 14.79
CA ALA A 57 12.54 10.85 15.27
C ALA A 57 11.39 9.83 15.21
N GLN A 58 10.46 10.02 14.25
CA GLN A 58 9.39 9.08 13.93
C GLN A 58 9.41 8.76 12.43
N TYR A 59 9.45 7.48 12.08
CA TYR A 59 9.59 7.04 10.70
C TYR A 59 8.40 7.46 9.82
N GLN A 60 7.20 7.61 10.39
CA GLN A 60 6.00 8.07 9.66
C GLN A 60 6.15 9.50 9.15
N SER A 61 6.96 10.31 9.84
CA SER A 61 7.20 11.72 9.51
C SER A 61 8.32 11.91 8.49
N ARG A 62 9.06 10.85 8.14
CA ARG A 62 10.14 10.91 7.15
C ARG A 62 9.61 10.96 5.73
N ILE A 63 10.21 11.84 4.92
CA ILE A 63 9.98 11.83 3.47
C ILE A 63 10.89 10.77 2.84
N SER A 64 10.32 9.83 2.11
CA SER A 64 11.05 8.87 1.29
C SER A 64 11.25 9.42 -0.12
N LEU A 65 12.50 9.55 -0.57
CA LEU A 65 12.83 9.91 -1.96
C LEU A 65 13.70 8.84 -2.61
N SER A 66 13.38 8.48 -3.84
CA SER A 66 14.22 7.66 -4.69
C SER A 66 14.06 8.04 -6.16
N ASN A 67 14.96 7.55 -7.00
CA ASN A 67 14.84 7.63 -8.45
C ASN A 67 14.85 6.26 -9.12
N GLY A 68 14.90 5.15 -8.37
CA GLY A 68 14.91 3.77 -8.87
C GLY A 68 16.31 3.16 -8.95
N TYR A 69 17.35 3.98 -8.76
CA TYR A 69 18.72 3.52 -8.61
C TYR A 69 19.27 3.80 -7.20
N VAL A 70 19.06 5.00 -6.68
CA VAL A 70 19.46 5.39 -5.32
C VAL A 70 18.24 5.93 -4.56
N GLY A 71 18.18 5.68 -3.26
CA GLY A 71 17.10 6.19 -2.41
C GLY A 71 17.56 6.51 -1.00
N ALA A 72 16.78 7.34 -0.33
CA ALA A 72 16.90 7.57 1.10
C ALA A 72 15.56 8.00 1.72
N SER A 73 15.39 7.71 3.01
CA SER A 73 14.43 8.41 3.86
C SER A 73 15.09 9.62 4.53
N LEU A 74 14.34 10.70 4.70
CA LEU A 74 14.83 12.02 5.12
C LEU A 74 14.06 12.48 6.35
N ALA A 75 14.77 12.96 7.38
CA ALA A 75 14.22 13.36 8.66
C ALA A 75 13.11 14.43 8.56
N ALA A 76 12.27 14.53 9.60
CA ALA A 76 11.24 15.57 9.66
C ALA A 76 11.84 16.98 9.71
N ALA A 77 13.00 17.15 10.36
CA ALA A 77 13.66 18.45 10.52
C ALA A 77 14.34 18.98 9.25
N GLY A 78 14.43 18.18 8.19
CA GLY A 78 15.23 18.48 7.02
C GLY A 78 15.87 17.23 6.44
N PRO A 79 16.66 17.36 5.37
CA PRO A 79 17.23 16.22 4.66
C PRO A 79 18.45 15.63 5.40
N PHE A 80 18.27 15.31 6.68
CA PHE A 80 19.29 14.79 7.59
C PHE A 80 19.13 13.29 7.81
N PHE A 81 20.20 12.67 8.31
CA PHE A 81 20.14 11.36 8.94
C PHE A 81 19.43 11.45 10.29
N GLU A 82 18.65 10.43 10.66
CA GLU A 82 17.88 10.35 11.90
C GLU A 82 17.72 8.89 12.37
N TYR A 83 17.64 8.68 13.69
CA TYR A 83 17.17 7.43 14.28
C TYR A 83 15.75 7.59 14.79
N ASP A 84 14.97 6.51 14.78
CA ASP A 84 13.72 6.49 15.54
C ASP A 84 14.00 6.47 17.04
N MET A 85 13.12 7.14 17.77
CA MET A 85 13.18 7.30 19.23
C MET A 85 11.79 7.09 19.84
N ASN A 86 11.75 6.42 20.99
CA ASN A 86 10.58 6.40 21.87
C ASN A 86 10.49 7.74 22.63
N GLN A 87 9.64 8.67 22.16
CA GLN A 87 9.53 9.99 22.74
C GLN A 87 8.79 10.02 24.08
N THR A 88 7.89 9.06 24.35
CA THR A 88 7.10 9.09 25.59
C THR A 88 7.69 8.27 26.71
N ASN A 89 8.49 7.28 26.37
CA ASN A 89 9.35 6.58 27.30
C ASN A 89 10.76 6.45 26.71
N PRO A 90 11.65 7.44 26.94
CA PRO A 90 13.03 7.40 26.46
C PRO A 90 13.86 6.22 26.99
N ASP A 91 13.41 5.56 28.07
CA ASP A 91 14.02 4.35 28.62
C ASP A 91 13.33 3.04 28.12
N GLY A 92 12.34 3.16 27.22
CA GLY A 92 11.57 2.05 26.65
C GLY A 92 12.23 1.39 25.45
N ASP A 93 11.59 0.34 24.93
CA ASP A 93 12.03 -0.31 23.69
C ASP A 93 11.90 0.67 22.52
N GLU A 94 12.98 0.77 21.73
CA GLU A 94 13.03 1.60 20.54
C GLU A 94 12.32 0.90 19.36
N PRO A 95 11.70 1.65 18.43
CA PRO A 95 11.13 1.08 17.22
C PRO A 95 12.16 0.26 16.43
N ALA A 96 11.81 -1.00 16.15
CA ALA A 96 12.64 -1.94 15.40
C ALA A 96 12.08 -2.22 14.01
N ASN A 97 12.97 -2.54 13.07
CA ASN A 97 12.60 -3.05 11.76
C ASN A 97 11.92 -4.42 11.87
N VAL A 98 11.19 -4.76 10.82
CA VAL A 98 10.56 -6.08 10.66
C VAL A 98 11.60 -7.19 10.48
N TRP A 99 11.13 -8.44 10.53
CA TRP A 99 11.89 -9.62 10.11
C TRP A 99 12.61 -9.38 8.77
N PRO A 100 13.82 -9.93 8.53
CA PRO A 100 14.58 -10.84 9.39
C PRO A 100 15.62 -10.13 10.28
N LEU A 101 15.70 -8.79 10.24
CA LEU A 101 16.81 -8.07 10.86
C LEU A 101 16.53 -7.67 12.31
N PHE A 102 15.32 -7.22 12.62
CA PHE A 102 14.97 -6.62 13.93
C PHE A 102 15.95 -5.52 14.37
N SER A 103 16.58 -4.84 13.40
CA SER A 103 17.53 -3.77 13.64
C SER A 103 16.80 -2.53 14.15
N ARG A 104 17.52 -1.65 14.85
CA ARG A 104 17.01 -0.32 15.18
C ARG A 104 16.65 0.43 13.89
N ARG A 105 15.46 1.02 13.84
CA ARG A 105 15.07 1.82 12.68
C ARG A 105 15.86 3.12 12.58
N LEU A 106 16.16 3.50 11.34
CA LEU A 106 16.96 4.66 10.99
C LEU A 106 16.53 5.22 9.63
N SER A 107 16.97 6.44 9.32
CA SER A 107 16.83 7.01 7.99
C SER A 107 17.78 6.30 7.01
N PHE A 108 17.27 5.25 6.36
CA PHE A 108 18.07 4.36 5.52
C PHE A 108 18.33 4.97 4.14
N SER A 109 19.51 4.72 3.60
CA SER A 109 19.89 5.06 2.23
C SER A 109 20.63 3.89 1.59
N THR A 110 20.32 3.59 0.32
CA THR A 110 20.92 2.46 -0.39
C THR A 110 20.93 2.68 -1.90
N ILE A 111 21.51 1.72 -2.62
CA ILE A 111 21.50 1.58 -4.07
C ILE A 111 20.76 0.29 -4.42
N SER A 112 19.92 0.34 -5.46
CA SER A 112 19.25 -0.82 -6.03
C SER A 112 20.25 -1.94 -6.36
N GLY A 113 20.05 -3.12 -5.77
CA GLY A 113 20.94 -4.27 -5.97
C GLY A 113 22.17 -4.36 -5.05
N PHE A 114 22.38 -3.38 -4.17
CA PHE A 114 23.55 -3.34 -3.28
C PHE A 114 23.26 -4.10 -1.98
N TYR A 115 23.45 -5.42 -2.01
CA TYR A 115 23.30 -6.29 -0.85
C TYR A 115 24.65 -6.73 -0.28
N ASP A 116 24.65 -7.08 0.99
CA ASP A 116 25.75 -7.77 1.64
C ASP A 116 25.73 -9.29 1.41
N LEU A 117 26.66 -9.97 2.08
CA LEU A 117 26.67 -11.41 2.21
C LEU A 117 26.89 -11.75 3.68
N GLN A 118 25.94 -12.40 4.34
CA GLN A 118 26.09 -12.81 5.74
C GLN A 118 25.54 -14.21 5.96
N GLN A 119 26.12 -14.94 6.91
CA GLN A 119 25.77 -16.36 7.08
C GLN A 119 24.33 -16.53 7.59
N ASN A 120 23.95 -15.72 8.58
CA ASN A 120 22.67 -15.83 9.28
C ASN A 120 22.06 -14.44 9.48
N GLY A 121 20.73 -14.34 9.43
CA GLY A 121 19.99 -13.18 9.95
C GLY A 121 19.69 -13.28 11.44
N SER A 122 19.05 -12.24 12.00
CA SER A 122 18.52 -12.29 13.36
C SER A 122 17.27 -13.17 13.46
N GLY A 123 16.51 -13.27 12.37
CA GLY A 123 15.40 -14.19 12.15
C GLY A 123 15.66 -15.08 10.93
N THR A 124 15.03 -16.25 10.94
CA THR A 124 15.09 -17.26 9.86
C THR A 124 13.79 -18.06 9.87
N ASN A 125 13.33 -18.49 8.70
CA ASN A 125 12.17 -19.39 8.59
C ASN A 125 12.64 -20.84 8.73
N TYR A 126 13.84 -21.15 8.24
CA TYR A 126 14.38 -22.51 8.15
C TYR A 126 15.84 -22.57 8.61
N PRO A 127 16.10 -22.68 9.94
CA PRO A 127 17.45 -22.71 10.49
C PRO A 127 18.36 -23.80 9.89
N TRP A 128 17.78 -24.91 9.43
CA TRP A 128 18.58 -26.01 8.86
C TRP A 128 19.18 -25.67 7.49
N LEU A 129 18.64 -24.68 6.76
CA LEU A 129 19.17 -24.22 5.47
C LEU A 129 20.40 -23.33 5.62
N GLU A 130 20.66 -22.77 6.80
CA GLU A 130 21.84 -21.92 7.08
C GLU A 130 23.18 -22.64 6.88
N GLN A 131 23.18 -23.98 6.80
CA GLN A 131 24.38 -24.77 6.51
C GLN A 131 24.74 -24.82 5.02
N TYR A 132 23.82 -24.44 4.12
CA TYR A 132 23.95 -24.63 2.67
C TYR A 132 24.14 -23.34 1.89
N GLY A 133 24.12 -22.18 2.54
CA GLY A 133 24.24 -20.90 1.85
C GLY A 133 24.50 -19.74 2.79
N TYR A 134 24.48 -18.54 2.20
CA TYR A 134 24.55 -17.27 2.89
C TYR A 134 23.36 -16.43 2.46
N GLU A 135 22.89 -15.59 3.37
CA GLU A 135 21.90 -14.56 3.12
C GLU A 135 22.52 -13.34 2.44
N SER A 136 21.69 -12.60 1.71
CA SER A 136 22.05 -11.31 1.14
C SER A 136 21.00 -10.27 1.51
N PHE A 137 21.36 -9.36 2.41
CA PHE A 137 20.49 -8.31 2.91
C PHE A 137 20.93 -6.95 2.37
N ILE A 138 19.97 -6.07 2.07
CA ILE A 138 20.27 -4.79 1.42
C ILE A 138 21.25 -4.01 2.29
N ALA A 139 22.36 -3.57 1.72
CA ALA A 139 23.41 -2.85 2.44
C ALA A 139 23.17 -1.35 2.35
N GLY A 140 23.52 -0.63 3.42
CA GLY A 140 23.38 0.81 3.49
C GLY A 140 24.58 1.54 2.90
N ILE A 141 24.35 2.76 2.43
CA ILE A 141 25.41 3.71 2.06
C ILE A 141 25.40 4.91 3.02
N PRO A 142 26.47 5.72 3.10
CA PRO A 142 26.42 6.96 3.87
C PRO A 142 25.25 7.85 3.43
N HIS A 143 24.52 8.42 4.38
CA HIS A 143 23.36 9.27 4.10
C HIS A 143 23.80 10.51 3.30
N PRO A 144 23.23 10.75 2.10
CA PRO A 144 23.86 11.64 1.15
C PRO A 144 23.55 13.11 1.36
N THR A 145 22.48 13.50 2.07
CA THR A 145 21.88 14.84 1.86
C THR A 145 22.23 15.93 2.87
N GLY A 146 22.90 15.61 3.98
CA GLY A 146 23.07 16.56 5.09
C GLY A 146 23.86 17.83 4.76
N ILE A 147 23.33 18.99 5.18
CA ILE A 147 24.00 20.30 5.27
C ILE A 147 23.72 20.90 6.65
N ILE A 148 24.72 20.92 7.54
CA ILE A 148 24.56 21.31 8.95
C ILE A 148 25.03 22.75 9.16
N PHE A 149 24.22 23.57 9.83
CA PHE A 149 24.60 24.91 10.29
C PHE A 149 24.98 24.89 11.77
N THR A 150 26.08 25.52 12.15
CA THR A 150 26.57 25.58 13.53
C THR A 150 26.84 27.03 13.95
N PHE A 151 26.26 27.45 15.08
CA PHE A 151 26.47 28.77 15.67
C PHE A 151 26.73 28.64 17.19
N GLY A 152 27.93 29.01 17.63
CA GLY A 152 28.36 28.69 19.00
C GLY A 152 28.45 27.18 19.19
N ASP A 153 27.77 26.66 20.21
CA ASP A 153 27.68 25.23 20.51
C ASP A 153 26.43 24.56 19.88
N ALA A 154 25.53 25.35 19.29
CA ALA A 154 24.30 24.85 18.69
C ALA A 154 24.51 24.43 17.23
N SER A 155 23.98 23.26 16.85
CA SER A 155 23.99 22.75 15.47
C SER A 155 22.57 22.36 15.05
N LEU A 156 22.24 22.66 13.79
CA LEU A 156 20.96 22.27 13.19
C LEU A 156 21.14 20.96 12.41
N ASP A 157 20.66 19.87 12.99
CA ASP A 157 20.49 18.55 12.38
C ASP A 157 19.15 17.92 12.83
N SER A 158 18.95 16.61 12.62
CA SER A 158 17.71 15.93 13.03
C SER A 158 17.48 15.89 14.55
N THR A 159 18.49 16.20 15.36
CA THR A 159 18.45 16.16 16.82
C THR A 159 18.18 17.53 17.45
N ALA A 160 17.94 18.55 16.62
CA ALA A 160 17.57 19.88 17.08
C ALA A 160 16.36 19.82 18.03
N ASP A 161 16.49 20.50 19.18
CA ASP A 161 15.46 20.49 20.22
C ASP A 161 14.14 21.04 19.62
N PRO A 162 13.01 20.32 19.76
CA PRO A 162 11.73 20.76 19.22
C PRO A 162 11.29 22.15 19.70
N SER A 163 11.72 22.59 20.88
CA SER A 163 11.43 23.93 21.40
C SER A 163 12.18 25.06 20.66
N GLU A 164 13.23 24.74 19.91
CA GLU A 164 13.98 25.70 19.09
C GLU A 164 13.38 25.87 17.69
N ILE A 165 12.47 24.99 17.28
CA ILE A 165 11.83 25.00 15.96
C ILE A 165 10.42 25.58 16.06
N SER A 166 10.10 26.54 15.20
CA SER A 166 8.78 27.17 15.14
C SER A 166 8.40 27.53 13.70
N ASN A 167 7.11 27.74 13.42
CA ASN A 167 6.59 27.99 12.08
C ASN A 167 7.05 26.91 11.09
N PHE A 168 6.96 25.65 11.51
CA PHE A 168 7.38 24.52 10.70
C PHE A 168 6.40 24.28 9.57
N GLU A 169 6.95 24.01 8.39
CA GLU A 169 6.25 23.53 7.21
C GLU A 169 7.16 22.56 6.47
N SER A 170 6.63 21.40 6.08
CA SER A 170 7.28 20.49 5.16
C SER A 170 6.30 20.05 4.09
N SER A 171 6.77 19.87 2.87
CA SER A 171 5.92 19.41 1.77
C SER A 171 6.63 18.47 0.80
N LEU A 172 5.82 17.62 0.17
CA LEU A 172 6.21 16.74 -0.94
C LEU A 172 5.24 16.99 -2.08
N THR A 173 5.76 17.32 -3.26
CA THR A 173 4.97 17.50 -4.48
C THR A 173 5.18 16.31 -5.41
N PHE A 174 4.17 15.46 -5.56
CA PHE A 174 4.25 14.22 -6.33
C PHE A 174 4.44 14.45 -7.83
N LYS A 175 3.90 15.55 -8.39
CA LYS A 175 4.14 15.93 -9.80
C LYS A 175 5.59 16.28 -10.11
N THR A 176 6.36 16.67 -9.11
CA THR A 176 7.71 17.20 -9.30
C THR A 176 8.80 16.35 -8.65
N GLY A 177 8.45 15.50 -7.68
CA GLY A 177 9.40 14.72 -6.88
C GLY A 177 10.26 15.56 -5.93
N VAL A 178 9.88 16.82 -5.67
CA VAL A 178 10.64 17.74 -4.82
C VAL A 178 10.11 17.70 -3.39
N ALA A 179 11.01 17.45 -2.44
CA ALA A 179 10.74 17.59 -1.01
C ALA A 179 11.23 18.94 -0.50
N THR A 180 10.47 19.58 0.41
CA THR A 180 10.82 20.86 1.00
C THR A 180 10.59 20.90 2.51
N TRP A 181 11.38 21.73 3.18
CA TRP A 181 11.25 22.07 4.59
C TRP A 181 11.45 23.57 4.75
N ALA A 182 10.68 24.21 5.61
CA ALA A 182 10.84 25.61 5.97
C ALA A 182 10.43 25.81 7.43
N TYR A 183 11.27 26.51 8.21
CA TYR A 183 10.97 26.81 9.60
C TYR A 183 11.87 27.92 10.14
N LYS A 184 11.48 28.43 11.31
CA LYS A 184 12.33 29.29 12.12
C LYS A 184 13.06 28.47 13.18
N TRP A 185 14.39 28.50 13.15
CA TRP A 185 15.26 27.92 14.18
C TRP A 185 15.76 29.02 15.14
N SER A 186 15.60 28.80 16.43
CA SER A 186 15.97 29.73 17.51
C SER A 186 16.86 29.02 18.54
N PRO A 187 18.13 28.75 18.21
CA PRO A 187 18.99 27.93 19.05
C PRO A 187 19.28 28.53 20.41
N ALA A 188 19.26 27.71 21.45
CA ALA A 188 19.62 28.11 22.80
C ALA A 188 21.07 28.61 22.86
N GLY A 189 21.29 29.69 23.61
CA GLY A 189 22.63 30.29 23.76
C GLY A 189 23.10 31.17 22.58
N VAL A 190 22.31 31.27 21.50
CA VAL A 190 22.60 32.15 20.37
C VAL A 190 21.60 33.31 20.35
N SER A 191 22.08 34.55 20.27
CA SER A 191 21.22 35.75 20.30
C SER A 191 20.43 36.00 19.00
N THR A 192 20.70 35.21 17.97
CA THR A 192 20.17 35.35 16.62
C THR A 192 19.29 34.16 16.29
N THR A 193 18.18 34.41 15.60
CA THR A 193 17.27 33.38 15.08
C THR A 193 17.40 33.30 13.57
N PHE A 194 17.03 32.16 12.99
CA PHE A 194 17.25 31.86 11.59
C PHE A 194 15.95 31.43 10.94
N GLN A 195 15.61 32.02 9.79
CA GLN A 195 14.68 31.38 8.86
C GLN A 195 15.49 30.41 8.01
N VAL A 196 15.08 29.15 8.00
CA VAL A 196 15.78 28.06 7.33
C VAL A 196 14.83 27.43 6.33
N SER A 197 15.34 27.09 5.15
CA SER A 197 14.63 26.20 4.24
C SER A 197 15.57 25.21 3.56
N PHE A 198 15.05 24.03 3.28
CA PHE A 198 15.73 22.98 2.54
C PHE A 198 14.89 22.52 1.37
N LYS A 199 15.55 22.09 0.30
CA LYS A 199 14.95 21.35 -0.81
C LYS A 199 15.85 20.20 -1.19
N ALA A 200 15.29 19.04 -1.47
CA ALA A 200 16.04 17.87 -1.91
C ALA A 200 15.40 17.23 -3.14
N ILE A 201 16.24 16.76 -4.06
CA ILE A 201 15.83 15.94 -5.20
C ILE A 201 16.76 14.74 -5.37
N PHE A 202 16.18 13.61 -5.76
CA PHE A 202 16.87 12.45 -6.29
C PHE A 202 16.60 12.47 -7.79
N SER A 203 17.59 12.85 -8.60
CA SER A 203 17.37 13.19 -10.00
C SER A 203 16.79 12.00 -10.77
N ARG A 204 15.65 12.21 -11.44
CA ARG A 204 14.97 11.14 -12.19
C ARG A 204 15.61 10.93 -13.57
N VAL A 205 16.10 12.01 -14.18
CA VAL A 205 16.80 11.99 -15.48
C VAL A 205 18.25 11.52 -15.37
N ALA A 206 18.91 11.82 -14.25
CA ALA A 206 20.29 11.45 -13.98
C ALA A 206 20.34 10.57 -12.73
N PRO A 207 20.13 9.24 -12.85
CA PRO A 207 19.93 8.36 -11.69
C PRO A 207 21.08 8.37 -10.68
N ASN A 208 22.29 8.74 -11.11
CA ASN A 208 23.47 8.85 -10.25
C ASN A 208 23.58 10.20 -9.49
N LEU A 209 22.64 11.14 -9.64
CA LEU A 209 22.73 12.49 -9.05
C LEU A 209 21.64 12.74 -7.99
N ILE A 210 22.08 13.23 -6.83
CA ILE A 210 21.23 13.81 -5.78
C ILE A 210 21.64 15.28 -5.62
N ALA A 211 20.67 16.18 -5.42
CA ALA A 211 20.97 17.59 -5.17
C ALA A 211 20.17 18.13 -3.99
N VAL A 212 20.80 19.01 -3.21
CA VAL A 212 20.20 19.66 -2.04
C VAL A 212 20.48 21.16 -2.09
N GLU A 213 19.46 21.96 -1.81
CA GLU A 213 19.56 23.38 -1.53
C GLU A 213 19.24 23.63 -0.06
N ALA A 214 20.09 24.39 0.62
CA ALA A 214 19.84 24.93 1.95
C ALA A 214 19.89 26.46 1.89
N GLN A 215 18.88 27.12 2.46
CA GLN A 215 18.84 28.57 2.61
C GLN A 215 18.73 28.94 4.08
N ILE A 216 19.44 29.99 4.49
CA ILE A 216 19.40 30.51 5.85
C ILE A 216 19.43 32.03 5.87
N THR A 217 18.51 32.64 6.61
CA THR A 217 18.41 34.10 6.78
C THR A 217 18.43 34.44 8.26
N PRO A 218 19.49 35.08 8.77
CA PRO A 218 19.59 35.40 10.19
C PRO A 218 18.85 36.69 10.54
N SER A 219 18.35 36.80 11.78
CA SER A 219 17.75 38.03 12.31
C SER A 219 18.78 39.09 12.72
N GLY A 220 20.06 38.73 12.81
CA GLY A 220 21.18 39.61 13.17
C GLY A 220 22.46 39.18 12.45
N ASP A 221 23.47 40.04 12.44
CA ASP A 221 24.80 39.68 11.93
C ASP A 221 25.43 38.62 12.84
N VAL A 222 25.92 37.52 12.25
CA VAL A 222 26.45 36.39 13.02
C VAL A 222 27.49 35.61 12.21
N ASN A 223 28.53 35.16 12.90
CA ASN A 223 29.51 34.22 12.34
C ASN A 223 29.18 32.80 12.82
N GLY A 224 29.36 31.83 11.95
CA GLY A 224 29.11 30.43 12.25
C GLY A 224 29.85 29.52 11.28
N LYS A 225 29.37 28.30 11.15
CA LYS A 225 29.90 27.30 10.24
C LYS A 225 28.80 26.63 9.44
N VAL A 226 29.13 26.22 8.22
CA VAL A 226 28.31 25.32 7.39
C VAL A 226 29.11 24.07 7.08
N THR A 227 28.48 22.90 7.19
CA THR A 227 29.13 21.60 6.99
C THR A 227 28.36 20.78 5.97
N ASP A 228 29.01 20.42 4.87
CA ASP A 228 28.56 19.35 3.96
C ASP A 228 29.00 17.99 4.54
N VAL A 229 28.07 17.06 4.73
CA VAL A 229 28.33 15.75 5.34
C VAL A 229 27.75 14.59 4.51
N LEU A 230 28.54 13.54 4.34
CA LEU A 230 28.08 12.20 4.00
C LEU A 230 28.06 11.39 5.30
N ASP A 231 26.87 11.06 5.81
CA ASP A 231 26.73 10.52 7.18
C ASP A 231 26.79 8.99 7.20
N GLY A 232 27.87 8.46 7.75
CA GLY A 232 28.13 7.03 7.77
C GLY A 232 27.19 6.19 8.64
N ARG A 233 26.33 6.81 9.47
CA ARG A 233 25.39 6.07 10.33
C ARG A 233 24.35 5.27 9.53
N SER A 234 24.07 5.67 8.29
CA SER A 234 23.17 4.94 7.39
C SER A 234 23.85 3.75 6.68
N ALA A 235 25.19 3.66 6.70
CA ALA A 235 25.97 2.60 6.07
C ALA A 235 25.98 1.29 6.88
N VAL A 236 24.80 0.80 7.27
CA VAL A 236 24.64 -0.49 7.94
C VAL A 236 24.96 -1.65 6.99
N ARG A 237 25.49 -2.76 7.51
CA ARG A 237 25.98 -3.91 6.71
C ARG A 237 27.00 -3.50 5.64
N SER A 238 27.81 -2.51 5.97
CA SER A 238 28.85 -1.98 5.11
C SER A 238 30.00 -1.45 5.93
N TYR A 239 31.20 -1.50 5.37
CA TYR A 239 32.42 -1.00 6.00
C TYR A 239 33.20 -0.10 5.06
N LEU A 240 34.11 0.71 5.63
CA LEU A 240 34.85 1.71 4.88
C LEU A 240 35.75 1.06 3.81
N ALA A 241 35.55 1.45 2.54
CA ALA A 241 36.47 1.17 1.44
C ALA A 241 37.51 2.29 1.31
N ASN A 242 37.03 3.54 1.18
CA ASN A 242 37.88 4.70 0.98
C ASN A 242 37.17 5.97 1.49
N LYS A 243 37.95 6.96 1.93
CA LYS A 243 37.45 8.30 2.21
C LYS A 243 38.49 9.35 1.85
N LYS A 244 38.03 10.45 1.27
CA LYS A 244 38.95 11.47 0.76
C LYS A 244 38.35 12.87 0.81
N LEU A 245 39.13 13.81 1.32
CA LEU A 245 38.93 15.25 1.14
C LEU A 245 39.78 15.67 -0.07
N ASP A 246 39.15 16.05 -1.18
CA ASP A 246 39.91 16.47 -2.37
C ASP A 246 40.50 17.88 -2.14
N GLU A 247 41.83 18.01 -2.14
CA GLU A 247 42.51 19.27 -1.80
C GLU A 247 42.27 20.41 -2.79
N LYS A 248 41.90 20.09 -4.04
CA LYS A 248 41.83 21.04 -5.16
C LYS A 248 40.41 21.49 -5.52
N SER A 249 39.39 20.94 -4.87
CA SER A 249 37.98 21.26 -5.10
C SER A 249 37.21 21.19 -3.78
N THR A 250 35.98 21.72 -3.71
CA THR A 250 35.07 21.59 -2.57
C THR A 250 34.38 20.22 -2.56
N THR A 251 35.16 19.15 -2.82
CA THR A 251 34.66 17.78 -2.97
C THR A 251 35.12 16.87 -1.83
N ILE A 252 34.20 16.07 -1.30
CA ILE A 252 34.47 14.95 -0.39
C ILE A 252 33.99 13.65 -1.02
N LEU A 253 34.64 12.55 -0.66
CA LEU A 253 34.29 11.20 -1.08
C LEU A 253 34.23 10.28 0.13
N SER A 254 33.19 9.47 0.20
CA SER A 254 33.13 8.26 1.02
C SER A 254 32.76 7.08 0.13
N ALA A 255 33.43 5.96 0.32
CA ALA A 255 33.15 4.73 -0.39
C ALA A 255 33.08 3.58 0.60
N VAL A 256 32.14 2.67 0.37
CA VAL A 256 31.87 1.54 1.26
C VAL A 256 31.83 0.23 0.49
N HIS A 257 32.28 -0.83 1.14
CA HIS A 257 32.06 -2.21 0.72
C HIS A 257 30.84 -2.76 1.47
N PRO A 258 29.95 -3.50 0.82
CA PRO A 258 29.01 -4.33 1.55
C PRO A 258 29.76 -5.39 2.36
N ASP A 259 29.22 -5.78 3.50
CA ASP A 259 29.84 -6.80 4.36
C ASP A 259 30.12 -8.09 3.56
N ASN A 260 31.32 -8.64 3.76
CA ASN A 260 31.85 -9.83 3.08
C ASN A 260 31.91 -9.78 1.54
N LEU A 261 31.78 -8.60 0.93
CA LEU A 261 31.92 -8.40 -0.53
C LEU A 261 32.95 -7.31 -0.86
N PRO A 262 34.27 -7.54 -0.58
CA PRO A 262 35.32 -6.53 -0.76
C PRO A 262 35.56 -6.08 -2.21
N ASN A 263 35.05 -6.83 -3.20
CA ASN A 263 35.17 -6.48 -4.62
C ASN A 263 34.01 -5.61 -5.13
N VAL A 264 33.00 -5.38 -4.29
CA VAL A 264 31.87 -4.49 -4.59
C VAL A 264 32.09 -3.20 -3.82
N THR A 265 32.02 -2.05 -4.49
CA THR A 265 32.23 -0.75 -3.85
C THR A 265 31.17 0.24 -4.31
N ALA A 266 30.48 0.86 -3.36
CA ALA A 266 29.64 2.03 -3.60
C ALA A 266 30.42 3.31 -3.32
N TYR A 267 30.41 4.25 -4.25
CA TYR A 267 31.07 5.55 -4.17
C TYR A 267 30.04 6.67 -4.05
N LEU A 268 30.24 7.54 -3.05
CA LEU A 268 29.47 8.76 -2.85
C LEU A 268 30.43 9.94 -2.90
N VAL A 269 30.17 10.85 -3.83
CA VAL A 269 31.02 12.02 -4.07
C VAL A 269 30.17 13.26 -3.94
N SER A 270 30.41 14.07 -2.91
CA SER A 270 29.69 15.33 -2.68
C SER A 270 30.55 16.51 -3.09
N THR A 271 30.00 17.41 -3.92
CA THR A 271 30.60 18.71 -4.25
C THR A 271 29.70 19.82 -3.72
N ALA A 272 30.29 20.66 -2.85
CA ALA A 272 29.62 21.80 -2.24
C ALA A 272 29.86 23.08 -3.06
N GLU A 273 28.78 23.75 -3.46
CA GLU A 273 28.79 25.04 -4.14
C GLU A 273 28.18 26.09 -3.21
N PHE A 274 29.03 26.69 -2.38
CA PHE A 274 28.65 27.67 -1.37
C PHE A 274 29.02 29.08 -1.82
N ASP A 275 28.11 30.04 -1.62
CA ASP A 275 28.28 31.44 -2.06
C ASP A 275 29.49 32.10 -1.35
N ASP A 276 30.44 32.60 -2.16
CA ASP A 276 31.65 33.31 -1.71
C ASP A 276 31.33 34.60 -0.94
N LYS A 277 30.13 35.16 -1.12
CA LYS A 277 29.67 36.34 -0.38
C LYS A 277 29.61 36.09 1.13
N TYR A 278 29.23 34.89 1.54
CA TYR A 278 29.04 34.53 2.95
C TYR A 278 30.05 33.51 3.46
N THR A 279 30.69 32.76 2.55
CA THR A 279 31.51 31.59 2.89
C THR A 279 32.99 31.87 2.68
N ASN A 280 33.81 31.66 3.70
CA ASN A 280 35.26 31.68 3.54
C ASN A 280 35.75 30.31 3.05
N LYS A 281 35.84 30.09 1.73
CA LYS A 281 36.33 28.81 1.18
C LYS A 281 37.74 28.41 1.64
N ASN A 282 38.58 29.36 2.04
CA ASN A 282 39.93 29.07 2.57
C ASN A 282 39.92 28.55 4.02
N SER A 283 38.81 28.68 4.75
CA SER A 283 38.64 28.11 6.09
C SER A 283 38.29 26.61 6.09
N ARG A 284 38.18 26.02 4.90
CA ARG A 284 37.77 24.63 4.72
C ARG A 284 38.62 23.68 5.55
N VAL A 285 37.97 22.90 6.40
CA VAL A 285 38.58 21.82 7.18
C VAL A 285 37.72 20.57 7.09
N GLN A 286 38.33 19.41 7.32
CA GLN A 286 37.56 18.18 7.51
C GLN A 286 36.74 18.30 8.81
N ALA A 287 35.44 17.99 8.73
CA ALA A 287 34.54 18.01 9.88
C ALA A 287 34.92 16.91 10.88
N SER A 288 34.62 17.14 12.16
CA SER A 288 34.85 16.17 13.24
C SER A 288 33.77 16.27 14.31
N SER A 289 33.72 15.29 15.19
CA SER A 289 32.81 15.26 16.35
C SER A 289 32.96 16.55 17.20
N PRO A 290 31.85 17.09 17.75
CA PRO A 290 30.49 16.55 17.72
C PRO A 290 29.66 16.93 16.49
N ILE A 291 30.20 17.69 15.53
CA ILE A 291 29.43 18.20 14.36
C ILE A 291 28.99 17.06 13.43
N VAL A 292 29.82 16.02 13.30
CA VAL A 292 29.53 14.83 12.49
C VAL A 292 29.77 13.56 13.31
N SER A 293 29.09 12.48 12.92
CA SER A 293 29.21 11.17 13.55
C SER A 293 30.65 10.64 13.57
N THR A 294 30.99 9.85 14.58
CA THR A 294 32.26 9.12 14.71
C THR A 294 32.32 7.83 13.87
N ASN A 295 31.23 7.45 13.17
CA ASN A 295 31.24 6.32 12.25
C ASN A 295 32.36 6.48 11.21
N GLU A 296 33.12 5.42 10.95
CA GLU A 296 34.32 5.46 10.13
C GLU A 296 34.09 5.86 8.66
N THR A 297 32.88 5.61 8.15
CA THR A 297 32.42 5.95 6.80
C THR A 297 31.87 7.37 6.68
N THR A 298 31.72 8.08 7.82
CA THR A 298 31.36 9.50 7.83
C THR A 298 32.51 10.35 7.33
N ILE A 299 32.21 11.28 6.44
CA ILE A 299 33.12 12.37 6.06
C ILE A 299 32.33 13.65 5.91
N GLY A 300 32.91 14.76 6.37
CA GLY A 300 32.35 16.09 6.15
C GLY A 300 33.43 17.13 5.90
N GLN A 301 33.01 18.25 5.33
CA GLN A 301 33.83 19.42 5.10
C GLN A 301 33.12 20.66 5.64
N THR A 302 33.81 21.41 6.49
CA THR A 302 33.26 22.56 7.21
C THR A 302 33.91 23.85 6.73
N PHE A 303 33.10 24.90 6.58
CA PHE A 303 33.52 26.24 6.19
C PHE A 303 32.99 27.27 7.19
N ASP A 304 33.81 28.26 7.53
CA ASP A 304 33.39 29.43 8.27
C ASP A 304 32.48 30.31 7.39
N ILE A 305 31.37 30.74 7.96
CA ILE A 305 30.39 31.64 7.32
C ILE A 305 30.18 32.91 8.14
N ALA A 306 29.96 34.03 7.45
CA ALA A 306 29.64 35.32 8.03
C ALA A 306 28.31 35.82 7.44
N LEU A 307 27.23 35.58 8.16
CA LEU A 307 25.87 35.91 7.71
C LEU A 307 25.49 37.34 8.11
N LYS A 308 24.64 37.97 7.29
CA LYS A 308 24.18 39.36 7.48
C LYS A 308 22.69 39.41 7.78
N ALA A 309 22.31 40.24 8.73
CA ALA A 309 20.92 40.40 9.18
C ALA A 309 19.98 40.63 7.99
N GLY A 310 18.94 39.81 7.88
CA GLY A 310 17.92 39.89 6.84
C GLY A 310 18.38 39.50 5.42
N GLN A 311 19.61 39.05 5.23
CA GLN A 311 20.10 38.57 3.93
C GLN A 311 20.12 37.03 3.89
N THR A 312 19.48 36.44 2.90
CA THR A 312 19.51 34.99 2.67
C THR A 312 20.86 34.57 2.10
N ALA A 313 21.46 33.55 2.71
CA ALA A 313 22.57 32.79 2.15
C ALA A 313 22.06 31.45 1.61
N THR A 314 22.51 31.07 0.42
CA THR A 314 22.12 29.83 -0.25
C THR A 314 23.33 28.93 -0.45
N PHE A 315 23.15 27.65 -0.14
CA PHE A 315 24.17 26.62 -0.18
C PHE A 315 23.65 25.44 -1.00
N HIS A 316 24.40 25.05 -2.04
CA HIS A 316 24.05 23.91 -2.88
C HIS A 316 25.02 22.76 -2.66
N LYS A 317 24.50 21.55 -2.73
CA LYS A 317 25.26 20.31 -2.63
C LYS A 317 24.82 19.36 -3.74
N TYR A 318 25.78 18.76 -4.43
CA TYR A 318 25.54 17.79 -5.50
C TYR A 318 26.30 16.51 -5.21
N VAL A 319 25.55 15.42 -5.01
CA VAL A 319 26.10 14.11 -4.65
C VAL A 319 25.97 13.16 -5.83
N GLY A 320 27.10 12.69 -6.32
CA GLY A 320 27.15 11.60 -7.28
C GLY A 320 27.26 10.26 -6.57
N VAL A 321 26.47 9.28 -7.01
CA VAL A 321 26.40 7.94 -6.41
C VAL A 321 26.54 6.88 -7.50
N ALA A 322 27.44 5.91 -7.32
CA ALA A 322 27.59 4.78 -8.23
C ALA A 322 28.18 3.56 -7.51
N SER A 323 27.80 2.35 -7.92
CA SER A 323 28.32 1.09 -7.40
C SER A 323 28.98 0.28 -8.51
N THR A 324 30.04 -0.46 -8.16
CA THR A 324 30.68 -1.42 -9.08
C THR A 324 29.77 -2.60 -9.43
N ASP A 325 28.60 -2.72 -8.81
CA ASP A 325 27.54 -3.64 -9.25
C ASP A 325 26.93 -3.29 -10.61
N LYS A 326 27.03 -2.02 -11.01
CA LYS A 326 26.46 -1.51 -12.26
C LYS A 326 27.47 -0.82 -13.16
N PHE A 327 28.55 -0.31 -12.59
CA PHE A 327 29.51 0.52 -13.32
C PHE A 327 30.93 0.01 -13.06
N ASP A 328 31.62 -0.43 -14.12
CA ASP A 328 33.01 -0.92 -14.02
C ASP A 328 33.94 0.12 -13.34
N ASP A 329 33.78 1.41 -13.67
CA ASP A 329 34.46 2.53 -13.02
C ASP A 329 33.45 3.40 -12.26
N ALA A 330 32.91 2.83 -11.18
CA ALA A 330 31.91 3.50 -10.34
C ALA A 330 32.43 4.82 -9.73
N GLU A 331 33.72 4.91 -9.35
CA GLU A 331 34.26 6.16 -8.83
C GLU A 331 34.19 7.27 -9.89
N ALA A 332 34.60 6.99 -11.14
CA ALA A 332 34.51 7.98 -12.20
C ALA A 332 33.07 8.39 -12.50
N VAL A 333 32.10 7.47 -12.47
CA VAL A 333 30.67 7.76 -12.67
C VAL A 333 30.15 8.67 -11.55
N ALA A 334 30.43 8.36 -10.29
CA ALA A 334 30.01 9.19 -9.15
C ALA A 334 30.65 10.58 -9.21
N ARG A 335 31.97 10.67 -9.48
CA ARG A 335 32.66 11.95 -9.64
C ARG A 335 32.08 12.79 -10.78
N LYS A 336 31.79 12.15 -11.92
CA LYS A 336 31.19 12.82 -13.08
C LYS A 336 29.80 13.34 -12.74
N ALA A 337 28.94 12.54 -12.13
CA ALA A 337 27.58 12.95 -11.75
C ALA A 337 27.60 14.16 -10.80
N SER A 338 28.42 14.12 -9.73
CA SER A 338 28.57 15.24 -8.79
C SER A 338 29.05 16.51 -9.48
N LYS A 339 30.08 16.40 -10.32
CA LYS A 339 30.67 17.53 -11.05
C LYS A 339 29.73 18.12 -12.11
N ASP A 340 29.03 17.27 -12.85
CA ASP A 340 28.10 17.71 -13.88
C ASP A 340 26.91 18.43 -13.24
N GLY A 341 26.38 17.88 -12.14
CA GLY A 341 25.35 18.56 -11.33
C GLY A 341 25.80 19.93 -10.84
N SER A 342 27.01 20.03 -10.27
CA SER A 342 27.54 21.31 -9.79
C SER A 342 27.81 22.31 -10.93
N SER A 343 28.26 21.82 -12.09
CA SER A 343 28.54 22.66 -13.27
C SER A 343 27.27 23.17 -13.94
N ALA A 344 26.21 22.35 -13.98
CA ALA A 344 24.90 22.74 -14.51
C ALA A 344 24.16 23.69 -13.54
N GLY A 345 24.31 23.45 -12.24
CA GLY A 345 23.70 24.23 -11.17
C GLY A 345 22.26 23.81 -10.82
N TRP A 346 21.76 24.36 -9.72
CA TRP A 346 20.54 23.91 -9.06
C TRP A 346 19.31 24.02 -9.97
N ASN A 347 19.15 25.17 -10.61
CA ASN A 347 17.98 25.42 -11.46
C ASN A 347 17.90 24.42 -12.62
N ALA A 348 19.02 24.03 -13.22
CA ALA A 348 19.03 23.04 -14.30
C ALA A 348 18.67 21.65 -13.76
N ALA A 349 19.35 21.21 -12.69
CA ALA A 349 19.11 19.91 -12.06
C ALA A 349 17.65 19.73 -11.62
N VAL A 350 17.05 20.74 -10.97
CA VAL A 350 15.63 20.71 -10.59
C VAL A 350 14.71 20.76 -11.79
N SER A 351 14.99 21.60 -12.80
CA SER A 351 14.09 21.71 -13.96
C SER A 351 14.01 20.41 -14.75
N GLU A 352 15.13 19.73 -14.96
CA GLU A 352 15.16 18.44 -15.67
C GLU A 352 14.51 17.32 -14.83
N HIS A 353 14.72 17.30 -13.52
CA HIS A 353 14.05 16.37 -12.60
C HIS A 353 12.52 16.57 -12.59
N VAL A 354 12.07 17.82 -12.47
CA VAL A 354 10.64 18.19 -12.51
C VAL A 354 10.01 17.78 -13.84
N ALA A 355 10.71 18.02 -14.97
CA ALA A 355 10.22 17.63 -16.28
C ALA A 355 10.06 16.11 -16.38
N ALA A 356 11.05 15.33 -15.94
CA ALA A 356 11.00 13.88 -15.95
C ALA A 356 9.86 13.31 -15.06
N TRP A 357 9.61 13.91 -13.89
CA TRP A 357 8.43 13.55 -13.08
C TRP A 357 7.12 13.97 -13.72
N GLY A 358 7.08 15.14 -14.36
CA GLY A 358 5.91 15.64 -15.08
C GLY A 358 5.50 14.77 -16.28
N GLU A 359 6.44 14.03 -16.88
CA GLU A 359 6.15 13.03 -17.92
C GLU A 359 5.52 11.74 -17.37
N LEU A 360 5.82 11.38 -16.10
CA LEU A 360 5.29 10.19 -15.45
C LEU A 360 3.97 10.45 -14.72
N MET A 361 3.91 11.52 -13.94
CA MET A 361 2.79 11.86 -13.06
C MET A 361 1.82 12.80 -13.78
N THR A 362 1.28 12.35 -14.91
CA THR A 362 0.29 13.10 -15.70
C THR A 362 -1.15 12.77 -15.26
N GLU A 363 -2.12 13.63 -15.58
CA GLU A 363 -3.55 13.35 -15.37
C GLU A 363 -4.09 12.16 -16.20
N ALA A 364 -3.33 11.70 -17.19
CA ALA A 364 -3.64 10.49 -17.95
C ALA A 364 -3.05 9.24 -17.29
N ALA A 365 -2.08 9.37 -16.38
CA ALA A 365 -1.40 8.25 -15.76
C ALA A 365 -1.94 7.89 -14.36
N ILE A 366 -2.84 8.71 -13.82
CA ILE A 366 -3.37 8.61 -12.45
C ILE A 366 -4.89 8.54 -12.47
N ASP A 367 -5.46 7.66 -11.65
CA ASP A 367 -6.91 7.59 -11.46
C ASP A 367 -7.44 8.86 -10.80
N ASN A 368 -8.56 9.37 -11.30
CA ASN A 368 -9.09 10.68 -10.95
C ASN A 368 -10.58 10.61 -10.61
N PHE A 369 -10.93 11.06 -9.41
CA PHE A 369 -12.30 11.03 -8.85
C PHE A 369 -13.01 12.40 -8.92
N THR A 370 -12.45 13.38 -9.62
CA THR A 370 -13.08 14.69 -9.78
C THR A 370 -14.33 14.62 -10.63
N ASP A 371 -15.30 15.48 -10.33
CA ASP A 371 -16.46 15.68 -11.19
C ASP A 371 -15.99 16.30 -12.52
N PRO A 372 -16.20 15.64 -13.67
CA PRO A 372 -15.72 16.13 -14.96
C PRO A 372 -16.35 17.46 -15.39
N ALA A 373 -17.50 17.85 -14.82
CA ALA A 373 -18.14 19.12 -15.09
C ALA A 373 -17.52 20.29 -14.31
N THR A 374 -17.01 20.03 -13.10
CA THR A 374 -16.47 21.09 -12.22
C THR A 374 -14.95 21.08 -12.10
N GLY A 375 -14.30 19.94 -12.37
CA GLY A 375 -12.87 19.71 -12.14
C GLY A 375 -12.49 19.57 -10.67
N HIS A 376 -13.46 19.49 -9.75
CA HIS A 376 -13.20 19.38 -8.31
C HIS A 376 -13.62 18.01 -7.77
N LEU A 377 -12.97 17.59 -6.68
CA LEU A 377 -13.39 16.41 -5.94
C LEU A 377 -14.77 16.65 -5.30
N PRO A 378 -15.63 15.62 -5.25
CA PRO A 378 -16.80 15.66 -4.39
C PRO A 378 -16.42 15.99 -2.94
N PRO A 379 -17.25 16.71 -2.17
CA PRO A 379 -16.98 17.07 -0.78
C PRO A 379 -17.16 15.86 0.16
N ASP A 380 -16.33 14.85 -0.01
CA ASP A 380 -16.30 13.58 0.73
C ASP A 380 -14.84 13.26 1.10
N ALA A 381 -14.55 13.13 2.39
CA ALA A 381 -13.21 12.89 2.90
C ALA A 381 -12.63 11.52 2.48
N ASN A 382 -13.49 10.52 2.26
CA ASN A 382 -13.07 9.23 1.77
C ASN A 382 -12.66 9.32 0.30
N ILE A 383 -13.39 10.11 -0.52
CA ILE A 383 -13.03 10.34 -1.92
C ILE A 383 -11.75 11.18 -2.04
N GLU A 384 -11.57 12.20 -1.18
CA GLU A 384 -10.30 12.93 -1.11
C GLU A 384 -9.14 12.02 -0.75
N THR A 385 -9.30 11.16 0.26
CA THR A 385 -8.26 10.19 0.64
C THR A 385 -8.00 9.17 -0.47
N LEU A 386 -9.04 8.70 -1.16
CA LEU A 386 -8.90 7.85 -2.35
C LEU A 386 -8.04 8.54 -3.41
N GLN A 387 -8.32 9.81 -3.72
CA GLN A 387 -7.55 10.58 -4.69
C GLN A 387 -6.08 10.72 -4.29
N ILE A 388 -5.80 11.00 -3.00
CA ILE A 388 -4.44 11.07 -2.47
C ILE A 388 -3.75 9.71 -2.60
N ALA A 389 -4.45 8.62 -2.27
CA ALA A 389 -3.91 7.27 -2.34
C ALA A 389 -3.52 6.89 -3.78
N THR A 390 -4.32 7.21 -4.81
CA THR A 390 -3.95 6.87 -6.21
C THR A 390 -2.65 7.55 -6.66
N VAL A 391 -2.48 8.81 -6.26
CA VAL A 391 -1.29 9.62 -6.54
C VAL A 391 -0.09 9.03 -5.78
N ALA A 392 -0.24 8.78 -4.48
CA ALA A 392 0.79 8.21 -3.62
C ALA A 392 1.24 6.82 -4.10
N ASN A 393 0.29 5.92 -4.40
CA ASN A 393 0.56 4.58 -4.91
C ASN A 393 1.45 4.64 -6.16
N SER A 394 1.07 5.46 -7.14
CA SER A 394 1.83 5.58 -8.38
C SER A 394 3.22 6.17 -8.15
N PHE A 395 3.32 7.23 -7.34
CA PHE A 395 4.61 7.86 -7.03
C PHE A 395 5.57 6.91 -6.31
N TYR A 396 5.13 6.26 -5.23
CA TYR A 396 6.00 5.42 -4.40
C TYR A 396 6.45 4.14 -5.10
N LEU A 397 5.60 3.57 -5.95
CA LEU A 397 5.99 2.46 -6.82
C LEU A 397 6.99 2.91 -7.89
N LEU A 398 6.70 4.01 -8.62
CA LEU A 398 7.55 4.48 -9.72
C LEU A 398 8.90 5.01 -9.26
N GLN A 399 8.99 5.65 -8.09
CA GLN A 399 10.26 6.16 -7.58
C GLN A 399 11.28 5.06 -7.31
N SER A 400 10.84 3.80 -7.20
CA SER A 400 11.71 2.64 -6.97
C SER A 400 12.06 1.90 -8.27
N LEU A 401 11.61 2.40 -9.43
CA LEU A 401 11.80 1.79 -10.74
C LEU A 401 12.59 2.66 -11.71
N GLN A 402 13.27 2.01 -12.64
CA GLN A 402 13.97 2.55 -13.81
C GLN A 402 13.34 1.98 -15.09
N PRO A 403 13.28 2.75 -16.19
CA PRO A 403 12.63 2.30 -17.41
C PRO A 403 13.46 1.25 -18.14
N ASP A 404 12.80 0.50 -19.02
CA ASP A 404 13.47 -0.41 -19.95
C ASP A 404 14.50 0.32 -20.82
N GLY A 405 15.65 -0.33 -21.03
CA GLY A 405 16.78 0.26 -21.74
C GLY A 405 17.65 1.23 -20.93
N SER A 406 17.33 1.50 -19.65
CA SER A 406 18.18 2.32 -18.77
C SER A 406 19.53 1.69 -18.41
N GLY A 407 19.63 0.35 -18.50
CA GLY A 407 20.77 -0.41 -17.97
C GLY A 407 20.77 -0.55 -16.44
N LEU A 408 19.73 -0.06 -15.76
CA LEU A 408 19.59 -0.08 -14.30
C LEU A 408 18.32 -0.80 -13.82
N ASN A 409 17.55 -1.40 -14.74
CA ASN A 409 16.23 -1.96 -14.50
C ASN A 409 16.24 -3.49 -14.33
N ASP A 410 17.13 -4.04 -13.51
CA ASP A 410 17.30 -5.49 -13.32
C ASP A 410 17.33 -5.94 -11.85
N ASN A 411 16.89 -5.09 -10.92
CA ASN A 411 16.63 -5.45 -9.52
C ASN A 411 15.19 -5.06 -9.19
N SER A 412 14.41 -6.01 -8.68
CA SER A 412 12.95 -5.81 -8.49
C SER A 412 12.63 -4.85 -7.35
N LEU A 413 11.33 -4.63 -7.12
CA LEU A 413 10.80 -3.85 -5.99
C LEU A 413 10.85 -4.67 -4.70
N SER A 414 11.57 -4.15 -3.70
CA SER A 414 11.48 -4.65 -2.33
C SER A 414 10.24 -4.09 -1.64
N VAL A 415 9.78 -4.79 -0.59
CA VAL A 415 8.63 -4.38 0.21
C VAL A 415 8.79 -2.95 0.78
N GLY A 416 10.02 -2.60 1.19
CA GLY A 416 10.37 -1.27 1.74
C GLY A 416 10.82 -0.22 0.72
N GLY A 417 10.89 -0.57 -0.57
CA GLY A 417 11.54 0.26 -1.60
C GLY A 417 13.02 0.55 -1.29
N LEU A 418 13.53 1.68 -1.78
CA LEU A 418 14.94 2.08 -1.62
C LEU A 418 15.18 3.11 -0.50
N ALA A 419 14.19 3.31 0.39
CA ALA A 419 14.27 4.28 1.49
C ALA A 419 14.20 3.64 2.89
N SER A 420 14.01 2.31 2.96
CA SER A 420 13.88 1.52 4.18
C SER A 420 14.61 0.18 4.03
N GLU A 421 15.09 -0.37 5.14
CA GLU A 421 15.65 -1.73 5.20
C GLU A 421 14.62 -2.77 5.66
N SER A 422 13.32 -2.42 5.64
CA SER A 422 12.23 -3.36 5.93
C SER A 422 12.36 -4.62 5.07
N TYR A 423 12.12 -5.78 5.67
CA TYR A 423 12.32 -7.09 5.04
C TYR A 423 13.73 -7.32 4.47
N ALA A 424 14.73 -6.65 5.06
CA ALA A 424 16.11 -6.64 4.57
C ALA A 424 16.24 -6.25 3.09
N GLY A 425 15.27 -5.49 2.56
CA GLY A 425 15.20 -5.15 1.14
C GLY A 425 15.02 -6.34 0.20
N MET A 426 14.65 -7.52 0.69
CA MET A 426 14.46 -8.71 -0.13
C MET A 426 13.22 -8.61 -1.03
N ILE A 427 13.21 -9.41 -2.10
CA ILE A 427 12.15 -9.48 -3.09
C ILE A 427 11.30 -10.73 -2.86
N PHE A 428 9.98 -10.55 -2.80
CA PHE A 428 8.98 -11.59 -2.54
C PHE A 428 7.99 -11.68 -3.71
N TRP A 429 6.97 -12.53 -3.58
CA TRP A 429 5.79 -12.56 -4.46
C TRP A 429 5.06 -11.21 -4.53
N ASP A 430 5.20 -10.35 -3.51
CA ASP A 430 4.72 -8.97 -3.45
C ASP A 430 4.99 -8.20 -4.74
N ALA A 431 6.20 -8.32 -5.28
CA ALA A 431 6.58 -7.61 -6.50
C ALA A 431 5.76 -8.08 -7.71
N ASP A 432 5.59 -9.40 -7.85
CA ASP A 432 5.00 -10.04 -9.02
C ASP A 432 3.46 -10.05 -8.99
N TYR A 433 2.86 -10.25 -7.82
CA TYR A 433 1.42 -10.47 -7.66
C TYR A 433 0.66 -9.24 -7.13
N TRP A 434 1.35 -8.35 -6.40
CA TRP A 434 0.72 -7.20 -5.75
C TRP A 434 1.11 -5.87 -6.39
N MET A 435 2.38 -5.66 -6.73
CA MET A 435 2.85 -4.40 -7.30
C MET A 435 2.79 -4.36 -8.83
N ALA A 436 3.24 -5.42 -9.50
CA ALA A 436 3.32 -5.45 -10.96
C ALA A 436 1.96 -5.32 -11.68
N PRO A 437 0.85 -5.95 -11.24
CA PRO A 437 -0.37 -5.96 -12.06
C PRO A 437 -0.93 -4.58 -12.36
N GLY A 438 -0.97 -3.68 -11.37
CA GLY A 438 -1.41 -2.31 -11.56
C GLY A 438 -0.46 -1.47 -12.42
N LEU A 439 0.84 -1.75 -12.35
CA LEU A 439 1.90 -1.06 -13.10
C LEU A 439 2.00 -1.53 -14.55
N ASN A 440 1.81 -2.82 -14.81
CA ASN A 440 1.87 -3.39 -16.16
C ASN A 440 0.87 -2.67 -17.09
N LEU A 441 -0.30 -2.31 -16.57
CA LEU A 441 -1.37 -1.63 -17.34
C LEU A 441 -1.01 -0.24 -17.85
N ASN A 442 -0.24 0.57 -17.11
CA ASN A 442 0.01 1.98 -17.46
C ASN A 442 1.50 2.32 -17.64
N PHE A 443 2.39 1.61 -16.95
CA PHE A 443 3.84 1.82 -16.98
C PHE A 443 4.64 0.56 -17.34
N PRO A 444 4.30 -0.17 -18.44
CA PRO A 444 4.96 -1.45 -18.75
C PRO A 444 6.48 -1.30 -18.94
N SER A 445 6.96 -0.15 -19.44
CA SER A 445 8.41 0.13 -19.55
C SER A 445 9.14 0.12 -18.21
N TYR A 446 8.51 0.61 -17.14
CA TYR A 446 9.09 0.61 -15.80
C TYR A 446 8.85 -0.72 -15.07
N SER A 447 7.63 -1.24 -15.16
CA SER A 447 7.24 -2.48 -14.47
C SER A 447 8.06 -3.70 -14.92
N LYS A 448 8.55 -3.69 -16.17
CA LYS A 448 9.45 -4.72 -16.72
C LYS A 448 10.71 -4.95 -15.89
N GLN A 449 11.13 -3.99 -15.05
CA GLN A 449 12.20 -4.20 -14.08
C GLN A 449 11.95 -5.40 -13.14
N ILE A 450 10.69 -5.63 -12.74
CA ILE A 450 10.28 -6.75 -11.88
C ILE A 450 10.55 -8.07 -12.62
N SER A 451 10.10 -8.17 -13.86
CA SER A 451 10.35 -9.35 -14.71
C SER A 451 11.83 -9.56 -15.01
N ASN A 452 12.57 -8.49 -15.30
CA ASN A 452 14.00 -8.55 -15.62
C ASN A 452 14.84 -9.10 -14.47
N PHE A 453 14.45 -8.83 -13.22
CA PHE A 453 15.09 -9.43 -12.05
C PHE A 453 14.92 -10.96 -12.03
N ARG A 454 13.73 -11.48 -12.34
CA ARG A 454 13.48 -12.93 -12.43
C ARG A 454 14.25 -13.57 -13.58
N ILE A 455 14.36 -12.89 -14.72
CA ILE A 455 15.19 -13.32 -15.86
C ILE A 455 16.67 -13.39 -15.46
N LYS A 456 17.19 -12.35 -14.78
CA LYS A 456 18.56 -12.31 -14.27
C LYS A 456 18.88 -13.49 -13.34
N LEU A 457 17.92 -13.93 -12.53
CA LEU A 457 18.07 -15.02 -11.57
C LEU A 457 17.73 -16.41 -12.14
N PHE A 458 17.34 -16.52 -13.42
CA PHE A 458 16.85 -17.78 -13.99
C PHE A 458 17.89 -18.92 -13.94
N ASP A 459 19.16 -18.61 -14.16
CA ASP A 459 20.23 -19.61 -14.06
C ASP A 459 20.42 -20.15 -12.64
N GLU A 460 20.32 -19.28 -11.63
CA GLU A 460 20.37 -19.72 -10.22
C GLU A 460 19.13 -20.52 -9.86
N ALA A 461 17.94 -20.13 -10.33
CA ALA A 461 16.71 -20.88 -10.08
C ALA A 461 16.76 -22.31 -10.65
N LYS A 462 17.47 -22.54 -11.77
CA LYS A 462 17.77 -23.88 -12.28
C LYS A 462 18.74 -24.64 -11.37
N ALA A 463 19.75 -23.95 -10.82
CA ALA A 463 20.69 -24.54 -9.87
C ALA A 463 19.99 -24.95 -8.57
N ASN A 464 19.08 -24.13 -8.06
CA ASN A 464 18.21 -24.43 -6.92
C ASN A 464 17.35 -25.68 -7.17
N ALA A 465 16.72 -25.79 -8.34
CA ALA A 465 15.96 -26.97 -8.72
C ALA A 465 16.83 -28.23 -8.74
N ALA A 466 18.01 -28.17 -9.37
CA ALA A 466 18.94 -29.28 -9.42
C ALA A 466 19.45 -29.68 -8.01
N PHE A 467 19.74 -28.70 -7.15
CA PHE A 467 20.15 -28.94 -5.76
C PHE A 467 19.07 -29.69 -4.96
N ASN A 468 17.80 -29.37 -5.21
CA ASN A 468 16.65 -30.03 -4.59
C ASN A 468 16.16 -31.29 -5.35
N ASN A 469 16.96 -31.82 -6.28
CA ASN A 469 16.68 -33.04 -7.06
C ASN A 469 15.43 -32.97 -7.95
N TYR A 470 15.03 -31.78 -8.41
CA TYR A 470 14.00 -31.64 -9.44
C TYR A 470 14.54 -32.03 -10.83
N PRO A 471 13.66 -32.45 -11.76
CA PRO A 471 14.05 -32.78 -13.14
C PRO A 471 14.85 -31.67 -13.82
N ASN A 472 15.67 -32.07 -14.78
CA ASN A 472 16.26 -31.12 -15.72
C ASN A 472 15.13 -30.34 -16.41
N GLU A 473 15.34 -29.04 -16.63
CA GLU A 473 14.35 -28.06 -17.12
C GLU A 473 13.43 -27.44 -16.04
N SER A 474 13.43 -27.95 -14.80
CA SER A 474 12.75 -27.28 -13.69
C SER A 474 13.51 -26.04 -13.18
N VAL A 475 12.77 -25.10 -12.60
CA VAL A 475 13.32 -23.99 -11.79
C VAL A 475 12.63 -23.88 -10.45
N LEU A 476 13.38 -23.44 -9.44
CA LEU A 476 12.88 -23.06 -8.13
C LEU A 476 13.43 -21.69 -7.74
N TYR A 477 12.54 -20.69 -7.70
CA TYR A 477 12.86 -19.41 -7.09
C TYR A 477 12.67 -19.50 -5.56
N PRO A 478 13.57 -18.90 -4.76
CA PRO A 478 13.43 -18.90 -3.30
C PRO A 478 12.34 -17.91 -2.87
N TRP A 479 11.66 -18.22 -1.75
CA TRP A 479 10.62 -17.37 -1.14
C TRP A 479 11.03 -15.89 -1.07
N THR A 480 12.24 -15.65 -0.58
CA THR A 480 12.88 -14.33 -0.59
C THR A 480 14.12 -14.34 -1.47
N SER A 481 14.20 -13.38 -2.39
CA SER A 481 15.38 -13.21 -3.26
C SER A 481 16.14 -11.94 -2.89
N GLY A 482 17.44 -12.08 -2.60
CA GLY A 482 18.40 -10.98 -2.50
C GLY A 482 19.29 -10.90 -3.74
N ARG A 483 20.61 -10.78 -3.53
CA ARG A 483 21.60 -10.65 -4.62
C ARG A 483 21.74 -11.90 -5.49
N PHE A 484 21.85 -13.06 -4.87
CA PHE A 484 22.23 -14.30 -5.58
C PHE A 484 21.02 -15.14 -5.99
N GLY A 485 19.91 -15.10 -5.24
CA GLY A 485 18.71 -15.89 -5.55
C GLY A 485 18.85 -17.38 -5.23
N ASN A 486 19.84 -17.77 -4.42
CA ASN A 486 20.00 -19.12 -3.91
C ASN A 486 18.96 -19.43 -2.82
N CYS A 487 18.68 -20.71 -2.58
CA CYS A 487 17.88 -21.13 -1.43
C CYS A 487 18.62 -20.84 -0.12
N THR A 488 17.93 -20.21 0.85
CA THR A 488 18.50 -19.83 2.15
C THR A 488 17.52 -20.05 3.31
N GLY A 489 17.93 -19.73 4.54
CA GLY A 489 17.08 -19.88 5.72
C GLY A 489 15.92 -18.88 5.75
N THR A 490 16.11 -17.69 5.19
CA THR A 490 15.01 -16.73 4.97
C THR A 490 14.27 -16.96 3.65
N GLY A 491 14.94 -17.56 2.66
CA GLY A 491 14.39 -17.87 1.33
C GLY A 491 14.41 -19.36 1.00
N PRO A 492 13.63 -20.21 1.67
CA PRO A 492 13.47 -21.61 1.28
C PRO A 492 12.91 -21.73 -0.14
N CYS A 493 13.31 -22.77 -0.87
CA CYS A 493 12.80 -23.07 -2.22
C CYS A 493 11.80 -24.24 -2.24
N VAL A 494 11.82 -25.06 -1.19
CA VAL A 494 10.99 -26.26 -1.06
C VAL A 494 10.40 -26.31 0.34
N ASP A 495 9.34 -27.09 0.48
CA ASP A 495 8.59 -27.34 1.71
C ASP A 495 8.02 -26.08 2.37
N TYR A 496 7.68 -25.07 1.55
CA TYR A 496 7.16 -23.77 1.98
C TYR A 496 6.20 -23.19 0.91
N GLU A 497 6.19 -21.88 0.71
CA GLU A 497 5.30 -21.13 -0.21
C GLU A 497 5.66 -21.34 -1.70
N TYR A 498 5.27 -22.49 -2.26
CA TYR A 498 5.54 -22.85 -3.65
C TYR A 498 4.86 -21.94 -4.68
N HIS A 499 3.71 -21.34 -4.31
CA HIS A 499 2.91 -20.49 -5.21
C HIS A 499 3.70 -19.30 -5.77
N LEU A 500 4.75 -18.83 -5.09
CA LEU A 500 5.67 -17.80 -5.59
C LEU A 500 6.08 -18.04 -7.06
N ASN A 501 6.33 -19.30 -7.42
CA ASN A 501 6.78 -19.63 -8.77
C ASN A 501 5.64 -19.47 -9.80
N HIS A 502 4.40 -19.77 -9.43
CA HIS A 502 3.22 -19.44 -10.23
C HIS A 502 3.08 -17.91 -10.36
N ASP A 503 3.23 -17.16 -9.27
CA ASP A 503 3.06 -15.70 -9.26
C ASP A 503 4.04 -14.99 -10.23
N ILE A 504 5.28 -15.48 -10.28
CA ILE A 504 6.28 -15.05 -11.25
C ILE A 504 5.81 -15.35 -12.67
N ALA A 505 5.35 -16.57 -12.94
CA ALA A 505 4.88 -16.96 -14.26
C ALA A 505 3.65 -16.13 -14.69
N PHE A 506 2.71 -15.90 -13.77
CA PHE A 506 1.54 -15.03 -13.96
C PHE A 506 1.96 -13.62 -14.40
N ASN A 507 2.89 -12.99 -13.69
CA ASN A 507 3.39 -11.64 -14.04
C ASN A 507 4.04 -11.62 -15.43
N LEU A 508 4.86 -12.62 -15.76
CA LEU A 508 5.51 -12.71 -17.08
C LEU A 508 4.49 -12.84 -18.22
N VAL A 509 3.46 -13.68 -18.04
CA VAL A 509 2.37 -13.84 -19.01
C VAL A 509 1.52 -12.57 -19.11
N GLN A 510 1.19 -11.95 -17.98
CA GLN A 510 0.41 -10.72 -17.97
C GLN A 510 1.14 -9.58 -18.69
N MET A 511 2.44 -9.40 -18.44
CA MET A 511 3.27 -8.42 -19.15
C MET A 511 3.26 -8.67 -20.67
N TYR A 512 3.32 -9.93 -21.09
CA TYR A 512 3.20 -10.28 -22.51
C TYR A 512 1.80 -9.98 -23.05
N ASN A 513 0.73 -10.31 -22.33
CA ASN A 513 -0.63 -10.02 -22.74
C ASN A 513 -0.87 -8.52 -22.91
N ILE A 514 -0.26 -7.69 -22.06
CA ILE A 514 -0.37 -6.24 -22.12
C ILE A 514 0.47 -5.63 -23.25
N THR A 515 1.71 -6.07 -23.44
CA THR A 515 2.66 -5.44 -24.37
C THR A 515 2.66 -6.04 -25.78
N GLN A 516 2.32 -7.32 -25.90
CA GLN A 516 2.49 -8.18 -27.08
C GLN A 516 3.93 -8.17 -27.63
N ASN A 517 4.91 -7.89 -26.76
CA ASN A 517 6.31 -7.90 -27.13
C ASN A 517 6.82 -9.35 -27.21
N LYS A 518 6.55 -10.02 -28.32
CA LYS A 518 6.94 -11.42 -28.54
C LYS A 518 8.47 -11.61 -28.50
N THR A 519 9.23 -10.65 -29.01
CA THR A 519 10.70 -10.70 -28.99
C THR A 519 11.22 -10.79 -27.56
N TRP A 520 10.72 -9.95 -26.66
CA TRP A 520 11.07 -10.03 -25.24
C TRP A 520 10.57 -11.33 -24.60
N PHE A 521 9.32 -11.73 -24.86
CA PHE A 521 8.75 -12.92 -24.25
C PHE A 521 9.47 -14.21 -24.65
N ASP A 522 9.94 -14.32 -25.90
CA ASP A 522 10.74 -15.45 -26.39
C ASP A 522 12.20 -15.43 -25.91
N ASP A 523 12.67 -14.31 -25.35
CA ASP A 523 14.05 -14.09 -24.87
C ASP A 523 14.16 -14.26 -23.34
N GLY A 524 13.61 -15.36 -22.81
CA GLY A 524 13.71 -15.72 -21.39
C GLY A 524 12.37 -15.97 -20.69
N PRO A 525 11.42 -15.01 -20.68
CA PRO A 525 10.15 -15.13 -19.97
C PRO A 525 9.37 -16.41 -20.26
N ARG A 526 9.22 -16.78 -21.53
CA ARG A 526 8.50 -18.00 -21.93
C ARG A 526 9.18 -19.26 -21.38
N GLN A 527 10.51 -19.30 -21.43
CA GLN A 527 11.31 -20.40 -20.91
C GLN A 527 11.16 -20.52 -19.39
N ILE A 528 11.06 -19.40 -18.67
CA ILE A 528 10.77 -19.40 -17.23
C ILE A 528 9.39 -20.03 -16.98
N VAL A 529 8.34 -19.57 -17.65
CA VAL A 529 6.97 -20.11 -17.49
C VAL A 529 6.93 -21.61 -17.75
N GLU A 530 7.54 -22.08 -18.84
CA GLU A 530 7.63 -23.51 -19.14
C GLU A 530 8.45 -24.28 -18.08
N SER A 531 9.55 -23.71 -17.60
CA SER A 531 10.39 -24.33 -16.56
C SER A 531 9.69 -24.42 -15.20
N VAL A 532 8.86 -23.44 -14.86
CA VAL A 532 8.00 -23.52 -13.67
C VAL A 532 6.96 -24.62 -13.87
N ALA A 533 6.35 -24.76 -15.05
CA ALA A 533 5.43 -25.88 -15.33
C ALA A 533 6.11 -27.27 -15.18
N HIS A 534 7.38 -27.40 -15.58
CA HIS A 534 8.18 -28.59 -15.31
C HIS A 534 8.37 -28.84 -13.81
N MET A 535 8.67 -27.80 -13.04
CA MET A 535 8.75 -27.88 -11.57
C MET A 535 7.42 -28.31 -10.95
N THR A 536 6.31 -27.69 -11.35
CA THR A 536 4.96 -27.99 -10.84
C THR A 536 4.57 -29.43 -11.14
N GLY A 537 4.87 -29.95 -12.34
CA GLY A 537 4.61 -31.35 -12.68
C GLY A 537 5.40 -32.35 -11.83
N GLN A 538 6.55 -31.96 -11.28
CA GLN A 538 7.30 -32.77 -10.31
C GLN A 538 6.77 -32.63 -8.87
N LEU A 539 6.26 -31.44 -8.53
CA LEU A 539 5.73 -31.12 -7.20
C LEU A 539 4.42 -31.87 -6.92
N LEU A 540 3.57 -32.05 -7.93
CA LEU A 540 2.28 -32.74 -7.80
C LEU A 540 2.48 -34.25 -7.59
N ASP A 541 1.93 -34.77 -6.49
CA ASP A 541 1.92 -36.19 -6.19
C ASP A 541 0.54 -36.82 -6.44
N TYR A 542 0.51 -38.01 -7.03
CA TYR A 542 -0.75 -38.68 -7.35
C TYR A 542 -1.25 -39.50 -6.16
N ASN A 543 -2.39 -39.11 -5.61
CA ASN A 543 -3.02 -39.83 -4.52
C ASN A 543 -3.86 -41.00 -5.06
N GLU A 544 -3.36 -42.21 -4.87
CA GLU A 544 -4.02 -43.43 -5.33
C GLU A 544 -5.40 -43.71 -4.68
N THR A 545 -5.72 -43.05 -3.57
CA THR A 545 -7.00 -43.23 -2.85
C THR A 545 -8.08 -42.34 -3.45
N THR A 546 -7.79 -41.04 -3.58
CA THR A 546 -8.73 -40.04 -4.14
C THR A 546 -8.73 -40.02 -5.67
N LYS A 547 -7.70 -40.60 -6.29
CA LYS A 547 -7.46 -40.59 -7.75
C LYS A 547 -7.21 -39.19 -8.32
N THR A 548 -6.66 -38.31 -7.49
CA THR A 548 -6.40 -36.90 -7.77
C THR A 548 -4.96 -36.52 -7.39
N TYR A 549 -4.50 -35.34 -7.79
CA TYR A 549 -3.16 -34.82 -7.48
C TYR A 549 -3.17 -33.86 -6.28
N TRP A 550 -2.15 -34.00 -5.42
CA TRP A 550 -1.97 -33.22 -4.18
C TRP A 550 -0.61 -32.52 -4.19
N ILE A 551 -0.46 -31.51 -3.35
CA ILE A 551 0.83 -30.94 -2.94
C ILE A 551 0.98 -31.17 -1.43
N HIS A 552 2.13 -31.69 -1.01
CA HIS A 552 2.39 -32.02 0.40
C HIS A 552 3.39 -31.05 1.04
N ASN A 553 3.28 -30.87 2.36
CA ASN A 553 4.22 -30.13 3.19
C ASN A 553 4.55 -28.72 2.65
N MET A 554 3.52 -27.92 2.42
CA MET A 554 3.63 -26.56 1.89
C MET A 554 3.12 -25.52 2.89
N THR A 555 3.24 -24.25 2.52
CA THR A 555 2.54 -23.12 3.14
C THR A 555 1.76 -22.42 2.04
N ASP A 556 0.49 -22.14 2.29
CA ASP A 556 -0.35 -21.35 1.38
C ASP A 556 -0.21 -19.85 1.75
N PRO A 557 -0.74 -18.87 0.98
CA PRO A 557 -0.61 -17.45 1.30
C PRO A 557 -0.97 -17.07 2.74
N ASP A 558 -1.90 -17.76 3.39
CA ASP A 558 -2.03 -17.68 4.84
C ASP A 558 -0.84 -18.35 5.55
N GLU A 559 0.18 -17.55 5.87
CA GLU A 559 1.36 -18.03 6.58
C GLU A 559 1.10 -18.56 8.01
N TYR A 560 -0.11 -18.41 8.56
CA TYR A 560 -0.49 -19.15 9.78
C TYR A 560 -0.72 -20.64 9.51
N ALA A 561 -1.05 -21.02 8.28
CA ALA A 561 -1.19 -22.39 7.78
C ALA A 561 0.12 -22.92 7.18
N ASN A 562 1.13 -23.12 8.02
CA ASN A 562 2.44 -23.64 7.62
C ASN A 562 2.53 -25.17 7.80
N HIS A 563 3.29 -25.84 6.93
CA HIS A 563 3.48 -27.30 6.88
C HIS A 563 2.17 -28.09 6.75
N ILE A 564 1.27 -27.59 5.90
CA ILE A 564 -0.02 -28.20 5.60
C ILE A 564 0.03 -28.96 4.26
N ASP A 565 -0.97 -29.81 4.05
CA ASP A 565 -1.15 -30.54 2.80
C ASP A 565 -2.32 -29.95 2.01
N ASN A 566 -2.12 -29.85 0.70
CA ASN A 566 -3.13 -29.52 -0.31
C ASN A 566 -3.88 -28.21 -0.01
N GLY A 567 -3.12 -27.12 0.14
CA GLY A 567 -3.63 -25.75 0.18
C GLY A 567 -4.36 -25.36 -1.11
N ALA A 568 -5.54 -24.74 -0.96
CA ALA A 568 -6.47 -24.47 -2.05
C ALA A 568 -5.91 -23.53 -3.11
N PHE A 569 -5.25 -22.45 -2.69
CA PHE A 569 -4.70 -21.48 -3.63
C PHE A 569 -3.51 -22.07 -4.39
N THR A 570 -2.57 -22.69 -3.68
CA THR A 570 -1.39 -23.29 -4.29
C THR A 570 -1.73 -24.46 -5.23
N ILE A 571 -2.72 -25.31 -4.92
CA ILE A 571 -3.12 -26.41 -5.84
C ILE A 571 -3.87 -25.89 -7.08
N ALA A 572 -4.74 -24.88 -6.92
CA ALA A 572 -5.47 -24.29 -8.03
C ALA A 572 -4.54 -23.50 -8.97
N SER A 573 -3.59 -22.72 -8.41
CA SER A 573 -2.58 -21.99 -9.18
C SER A 573 -1.61 -22.93 -9.90
N ALA A 574 -1.30 -24.10 -9.32
CA ALA A 574 -0.57 -25.16 -10.00
C ALA A 574 -1.35 -25.71 -11.22
N ALA A 575 -2.63 -25.99 -11.07
CA ALA A 575 -3.48 -26.45 -12.18
C ALA A 575 -3.58 -25.40 -13.30
N ASP A 576 -3.81 -24.14 -12.94
CA ASP A 576 -3.88 -23.03 -13.89
C ASP A 576 -2.56 -22.84 -14.65
N LEU A 577 -1.41 -22.85 -13.96
CA LEU A 577 -0.11 -22.75 -14.60
C LEU A 577 0.11 -23.84 -15.66
N LEU A 578 -0.22 -25.09 -15.34
CA LEU A 578 -0.08 -26.22 -16.26
C LEU A 578 -1.00 -26.07 -17.48
N PHE A 579 -2.21 -25.55 -17.27
CA PHE A 579 -3.13 -25.19 -18.35
C PHE A 579 -2.55 -24.07 -19.23
N VAL A 580 -2.14 -22.95 -18.63
CA VAL A 580 -1.55 -21.78 -19.31
C VAL A 580 -0.30 -22.18 -20.10
N ALA A 581 0.60 -22.98 -19.53
CA ALA A 581 1.79 -23.47 -20.22
C ALA A 581 1.43 -24.31 -21.46
N ASN A 582 0.40 -25.15 -21.37
CA ASN A 582 -0.10 -25.91 -22.53
C ASN A 582 -0.76 -25.01 -23.58
N GLU A 583 -1.49 -23.96 -23.19
CA GLU A 583 -2.03 -22.98 -24.14
C GLU A 583 -0.90 -22.21 -24.85
N LEU A 584 0.17 -21.83 -24.14
CA LEU A 584 1.35 -21.20 -24.74
C LEU A 584 2.02 -22.12 -25.78
N ARG A 585 2.21 -23.41 -25.45
CA ARG A 585 2.74 -24.41 -26.39
C ARG A 585 1.86 -24.52 -27.63
N ARG A 586 0.54 -24.65 -27.45
CA ARG A 586 -0.41 -24.74 -28.57
C ARG A 586 -0.36 -23.49 -29.45
N ASN A 587 -0.33 -22.31 -28.85
CA ASN A 587 -0.27 -21.04 -29.56
C ASN A 587 1.05 -20.86 -30.33
N ASN A 588 2.13 -21.50 -29.88
CA ASN A 588 3.41 -21.55 -30.60
C ASN A 588 3.51 -22.69 -31.63
N GLY A 589 2.44 -23.47 -31.84
CA GLY A 589 2.41 -24.61 -32.75
C GLY A 589 3.15 -25.85 -32.24
N GLU A 590 3.44 -25.91 -30.94
CA GLU A 590 4.07 -27.03 -30.27
C GLU A 590 3.02 -28.04 -29.78
N ALA A 591 3.43 -29.30 -29.60
CA ALA A 591 2.55 -30.30 -28.99
C ALA A 591 2.36 -30.00 -27.49
N ILE A 592 1.13 -30.10 -27.02
CA ILE A 592 0.80 -30.01 -25.58
C ILE A 592 1.45 -31.16 -24.81
N ASN A 593 1.70 -30.96 -23.53
CA ASN A 593 2.09 -32.02 -22.61
C ASN A 593 0.83 -32.65 -22.00
N GLU A 594 0.54 -33.88 -22.43
CA GLU A 594 -0.64 -34.64 -21.97
C GLU A 594 -0.60 -34.95 -20.46
N THR A 595 0.59 -35.07 -19.87
CA THR A 595 0.73 -35.28 -18.41
C THR A 595 0.30 -34.03 -17.66
N TRP A 596 0.73 -32.84 -18.11
CA TRP A 596 0.31 -31.57 -17.52
C TRP A 596 -1.19 -31.34 -17.65
N LYS A 597 -1.78 -31.71 -18.80
CA LYS A 597 -3.23 -31.66 -18.99
C LYS A 597 -3.96 -32.58 -18.00
N GLN A 598 -3.48 -33.82 -17.83
CA GLN A 598 -4.07 -34.74 -16.84
C GLN A 598 -3.94 -34.21 -15.41
N MET A 599 -2.79 -33.62 -15.06
CA MET A 599 -2.58 -33.02 -13.75
C MET A 599 -3.50 -31.83 -13.51
N SER A 600 -3.59 -30.88 -14.46
CA SER A 600 -4.45 -29.70 -14.34
C SER A 600 -5.94 -30.07 -14.21
N GLU A 601 -6.39 -31.11 -14.92
CA GLU A 601 -7.79 -31.53 -14.94
C GLU A 601 -8.19 -32.42 -13.75
N ASN A 602 -7.25 -32.87 -12.90
CA ASN A 602 -7.53 -33.88 -11.85
C ASN A 602 -6.86 -33.56 -10.50
N ILE A 603 -6.79 -32.29 -10.11
CA ILE A 603 -6.34 -31.91 -8.75
C ILE A 603 -7.36 -32.30 -7.67
N GLU A 604 -6.91 -32.47 -6.43
CA GLU A 604 -7.82 -32.52 -5.28
C GLU A 604 -8.17 -31.10 -4.88
N PHE A 605 -9.34 -30.61 -5.28
CA PHE A 605 -9.83 -29.31 -4.83
C PHE A 605 -10.47 -29.46 -3.43
N PRO A 606 -9.92 -28.81 -2.38
CA PRO A 606 -10.36 -29.06 -1.00
C PRO A 606 -11.67 -28.32 -0.69
N THR A 607 -12.77 -29.05 -0.52
CA THR A 607 -14.11 -28.47 -0.26
C THR A 607 -14.77 -29.12 0.95
N ALA A 608 -15.39 -28.31 1.80
CA ALA A 608 -16.18 -28.77 2.95
C ALA A 608 -17.52 -29.36 2.50
N PRO A 609 -18.20 -30.20 3.32
CA PRO A 609 -19.58 -30.61 3.06
C PRO A 609 -20.60 -29.47 3.00
N SER A 610 -20.20 -28.25 3.39
CA SER A 610 -21.00 -27.03 3.30
C SER A 610 -20.70 -26.19 2.07
N ASP A 611 -19.97 -26.73 1.10
CA ASP A 611 -19.54 -26.09 -0.16
C ASP A 611 -18.53 -24.94 0.01
N ILE A 612 -18.11 -24.63 1.25
CA ILE A 612 -16.98 -23.71 1.51
C ILE A 612 -15.69 -24.38 1.04
N THR A 613 -14.87 -23.66 0.27
CA THR A 613 -13.52 -24.12 -0.05
C THR A 613 -12.70 -24.11 1.23
N LEU A 614 -12.10 -25.26 1.58
CA LEU A 614 -11.19 -25.34 2.72
C LEU A 614 -9.84 -24.75 2.29
N GLU A 615 -9.26 -23.86 3.09
CA GLU A 615 -7.93 -23.28 2.81
C GLU A 615 -6.85 -24.35 2.63
N TYR A 616 -6.97 -25.46 3.37
CA TYR A 616 -6.15 -26.66 3.21
C TYR A 616 -6.96 -27.91 3.58
N GLN A 617 -6.50 -29.09 3.15
CA GLN A 617 -7.28 -30.33 3.23
C GLN A 617 -7.84 -30.66 4.63
N THR A 618 -7.09 -30.35 5.67
CA THR A 618 -7.43 -30.66 7.07
C THR A 618 -7.96 -29.46 7.84
N MET A 619 -8.30 -28.35 7.17
CA MET A 619 -8.81 -27.14 7.81
C MET A 619 -10.10 -27.44 8.58
N ASP A 620 -10.18 -26.88 9.79
CA ASP A 620 -11.39 -26.89 10.60
C ASP A 620 -11.94 -25.46 10.80
N ASN A 621 -13.05 -25.36 11.53
CA ASN A 621 -13.73 -24.09 11.76
C ASN A 621 -13.05 -23.18 12.80
N ASN A 622 -11.87 -23.53 13.33
CA ASN A 622 -11.09 -22.67 14.22
C ASN A 622 -10.04 -21.82 13.49
N VAL A 623 -9.99 -21.93 12.16
CA VAL A 623 -9.07 -21.15 11.32
C VAL A 623 -9.18 -19.65 11.58
N ASN A 624 -8.02 -19.00 11.64
CA ASN A 624 -7.83 -17.55 11.69
C ASN A 624 -6.79 -17.21 10.63
N VAL A 625 -7.17 -16.39 9.66
CA VAL A 625 -6.43 -16.21 8.41
C VAL A 625 -5.57 -14.95 8.46
N LYS A 626 -4.27 -15.05 8.19
CA LYS A 626 -3.33 -13.91 8.20
C LYS A 626 -3.64 -12.93 7.10
N GLN A 627 -3.87 -13.40 5.87
CA GLN A 627 -4.03 -12.57 4.67
C GLN A 627 -4.86 -13.27 3.59
N ALA A 628 -5.13 -12.58 2.48
CA ALA A 628 -5.87 -13.16 1.35
C ALA A 628 -5.25 -14.49 0.89
N ASP A 629 -6.04 -15.57 0.96
CA ASP A 629 -5.68 -16.91 0.50
C ASP A 629 -6.75 -17.46 -0.46
N VAL A 630 -7.80 -18.12 0.04
CA VAL A 630 -8.89 -18.68 -0.78
C VAL A 630 -9.55 -17.61 -1.67
N ILE A 631 -9.64 -16.37 -1.19
CA ILE A 631 -10.20 -15.27 -2.00
C ILE A 631 -9.34 -14.93 -3.24
N LEU A 632 -8.06 -15.32 -3.25
CA LEU A 632 -7.18 -15.16 -4.41
C LEU A 632 -7.59 -16.06 -5.58
N LEU A 633 -8.32 -17.15 -5.32
CA LEU A 633 -8.93 -17.99 -6.35
C LEU A 633 -9.89 -17.18 -7.23
N ALA A 634 -10.67 -16.28 -6.63
CA ALA A 634 -11.61 -15.42 -7.37
C ALA A 634 -10.89 -14.28 -8.10
N TYR A 635 -9.86 -13.70 -7.50
CA TYR A 635 -8.97 -12.73 -8.14
C TYR A 635 -7.64 -12.65 -7.38
N PRO A 636 -6.47 -12.67 -8.05
CA PRO A 636 -6.31 -12.53 -9.50
C PRO A 636 -6.23 -13.84 -10.29
N LEU A 637 -6.36 -15.01 -9.65
CA LEU A 637 -6.32 -16.29 -10.36
C LEU A 637 -7.49 -16.47 -11.34
N ASP A 638 -8.65 -15.86 -11.05
CA ASP A 638 -9.88 -15.94 -11.86
C ASP A 638 -10.35 -17.39 -12.11
N TYR A 639 -10.13 -18.27 -11.11
CA TYR A 639 -10.34 -19.71 -11.20
C TYR A 639 -11.82 -20.05 -11.40
N ASP A 640 -12.15 -20.83 -12.44
CA ASP A 640 -13.51 -21.24 -12.81
C ASP A 640 -13.61 -22.76 -13.11
N GLN A 641 -12.62 -23.53 -12.66
CA GLN A 641 -12.52 -24.98 -12.85
C GLN A 641 -12.99 -25.74 -11.59
N ASN A 642 -13.12 -27.07 -11.69
CA ASN A 642 -13.54 -27.95 -10.58
C ASN A 642 -14.86 -27.56 -9.90
N ASP A 643 -15.84 -27.14 -10.72
CA ASP A 643 -17.16 -26.69 -10.25
C ASP A 643 -17.12 -25.52 -9.25
N TYR A 644 -16.02 -24.75 -9.18
CA TYR A 644 -15.91 -23.56 -8.33
C TYR A 644 -16.68 -22.37 -8.93
N THR A 645 -17.96 -22.25 -8.54
CA THR A 645 -18.91 -21.31 -9.13
C THR A 645 -18.84 -19.92 -8.51
N THR A 646 -19.55 -18.96 -9.12
CA THR A 646 -19.77 -17.62 -8.54
C THR A 646 -20.45 -17.67 -7.16
N ALA A 647 -21.29 -18.68 -6.90
CA ALA A 647 -21.93 -18.85 -5.58
C ALA A 647 -20.92 -19.29 -4.52
N ASP A 648 -20.00 -20.20 -4.87
CA ASP A 648 -18.94 -20.68 -3.98
C ASP A 648 -17.95 -19.55 -3.66
N LYS A 649 -17.56 -18.75 -4.68
CA LYS A 649 -16.75 -17.54 -4.49
C LYS A 649 -17.39 -16.56 -3.49
N LEU A 650 -18.72 -16.40 -3.54
CA LEU A 650 -19.43 -15.51 -2.63
C LEU A 650 -19.48 -16.08 -1.21
N LEU A 651 -19.72 -17.39 -1.10
CA LEU A 651 -19.71 -18.12 0.16
C LEU A 651 -18.34 -18.04 0.84
N ASP A 652 -17.27 -18.21 0.06
CA ASP A 652 -15.89 -18.08 0.53
C ASP A 652 -15.56 -16.64 0.93
N LEU A 653 -15.97 -15.64 0.15
CA LEU A 653 -15.82 -14.23 0.54
C LEU A 653 -16.48 -13.94 1.89
N ASP A 654 -17.72 -14.38 2.09
CA ASP A 654 -18.46 -14.18 3.34
C ASP A 654 -17.81 -14.91 4.52
N TYR A 655 -17.35 -16.16 4.31
CA TYR A 655 -16.69 -16.95 5.33
C TYR A 655 -15.33 -16.35 5.73
N TYR A 656 -14.42 -16.19 4.76
CA TYR A 656 -13.04 -15.79 5.02
C TYR A 656 -12.90 -14.34 5.45
N SER A 657 -13.78 -13.43 5.01
CA SER A 657 -13.77 -12.05 5.53
C SER A 657 -14.05 -11.98 7.04
N ASN A 658 -14.83 -12.94 7.56
CA ASN A 658 -15.11 -13.07 8.99
C ASN A 658 -14.05 -13.90 9.76
N ARG A 659 -13.11 -14.55 9.05
CA ARG A 659 -11.94 -15.26 9.64
C ARG A 659 -10.63 -14.50 9.53
N GLN A 660 -10.63 -13.46 8.71
CA GLN A 660 -9.48 -12.60 8.51
C GLN A 660 -9.04 -11.97 9.83
N SER A 661 -7.78 -12.15 10.15
CA SER A 661 -7.15 -11.52 11.30
C SER A 661 -7.17 -10.00 11.11
N PRO A 662 -7.55 -9.23 12.15
CA PRO A 662 -7.48 -7.77 12.10
C PRO A 662 -6.03 -7.27 12.09
N ASN A 663 -5.04 -8.12 12.38
CA ASN A 663 -3.61 -7.80 12.34
C ASN A 663 -2.94 -8.33 11.05
N GLY A 664 -3.74 -8.57 10.01
CA GLY A 664 -3.24 -8.95 8.70
C GLY A 664 -2.56 -7.78 7.99
N PRO A 665 -1.67 -8.06 7.04
CA PRO A 665 -0.98 -7.03 6.28
C PRO A 665 -1.92 -6.27 5.34
N ALA A 666 -1.49 -5.06 4.96
CA ALA A 666 -2.22 -4.10 4.13
C ALA A 666 -2.41 -4.50 2.65
N MET A 667 -2.87 -5.70 2.36
CA MET A 667 -3.05 -6.20 0.98
C MET A 667 -4.39 -6.92 0.80
N THR A 668 -4.88 -7.61 1.83
CA THR A 668 -6.05 -8.49 1.79
C THR A 668 -7.31 -7.82 1.26
N TYR A 669 -7.70 -6.70 1.87
CA TYR A 669 -9.00 -6.08 1.58
C TYR A 669 -9.06 -5.37 0.22
N SER A 670 -7.91 -5.06 -0.39
CA SER A 670 -7.90 -4.61 -1.79
C SER A 670 -8.41 -5.71 -2.72
N ILE A 671 -8.04 -6.97 -2.48
CA ILE A 671 -8.58 -8.13 -3.21
C ILE A 671 -10.03 -8.36 -2.87
N SER A 672 -10.41 -8.32 -1.58
CA SER A 672 -11.82 -8.46 -1.18
C SER A 672 -12.71 -7.42 -1.87
N SER A 673 -12.21 -6.20 -2.11
CA SER A 673 -12.92 -5.17 -2.87
C SER A 673 -13.15 -5.56 -4.33
N ILE A 674 -12.12 -6.06 -4.99
CA ILE A 674 -12.17 -6.50 -6.39
C ILE A 674 -13.13 -7.69 -6.54
N VAL A 675 -12.99 -8.67 -5.63
CA VAL A 675 -13.84 -9.87 -5.59
C VAL A 675 -15.29 -9.50 -5.32
N ALA A 676 -15.58 -8.73 -4.27
CA ALA A 676 -16.94 -8.28 -3.95
C ALA A 676 -17.60 -7.53 -5.13
N ASN A 677 -16.85 -6.67 -5.82
CA ASN A 677 -17.40 -5.99 -7.00
C ASN A 677 -17.79 -6.98 -8.11
N ALA A 678 -16.94 -7.99 -8.34
CA ALA A 678 -17.14 -8.98 -9.39
C ALA A 678 -18.34 -9.90 -9.12
N ILE A 679 -18.52 -10.36 -7.87
CA ILE A 679 -19.42 -11.49 -7.55
C ILE A 679 -20.65 -11.13 -6.72
N SER A 680 -20.69 -10.00 -6.00
CA SER A 680 -21.82 -9.70 -5.13
C SER A 680 -23.13 -9.50 -5.93
N PRO A 681 -24.24 -10.11 -5.51
CA PRO A 681 -25.53 -10.01 -6.22
C PRO A 681 -26.31 -8.73 -5.88
N SER A 682 -25.96 -8.09 -4.77
CA SER A 682 -26.64 -6.94 -4.16
C SER A 682 -25.66 -6.15 -3.27
N GLY A 683 -26.08 -4.99 -2.77
CA GLY A 683 -25.29 -4.21 -1.81
C GLY A 683 -24.11 -3.47 -2.44
N CYS A 684 -23.28 -2.86 -1.62
CA CYS A 684 -22.15 -2.01 -2.00
C CYS A 684 -20.91 -2.28 -1.12
N ALA A 685 -20.80 -3.48 -0.57
CA ALA A 685 -19.65 -3.90 0.24
C ALA A 685 -18.30 -3.76 -0.49
N ALA A 686 -18.28 -3.77 -1.83
CA ALA A 686 -17.09 -3.43 -2.61
C ALA A 686 -16.49 -2.06 -2.23
N TYR A 687 -17.32 -1.07 -1.89
CA TYR A 687 -16.88 0.24 -1.40
C TYR A 687 -16.34 0.16 0.04
N THR A 688 -17.02 -0.59 0.92
CA THR A 688 -16.53 -0.82 2.29
C THR A 688 -15.17 -1.51 2.29
N PHE A 689 -14.99 -2.54 1.47
CA PHE A 689 -13.69 -3.19 1.27
C PHE A 689 -12.67 -2.28 0.62
N THR A 690 -13.08 -1.40 -0.32
CA THR A 690 -12.18 -0.38 -0.87
C THR A 690 -11.59 0.44 0.28
N LEU A 691 -12.44 0.93 1.20
CA LEU A 691 -12.01 1.70 2.38
C LEU A 691 -11.12 0.86 3.32
N ASN A 692 -11.44 -0.42 3.52
CA ASN A 692 -10.61 -1.34 4.32
C ASN A 692 -9.21 -1.51 3.72
N GLY A 693 -9.10 -1.51 2.41
CA GLY A 693 -7.84 -1.74 1.69
C GLY A 693 -6.81 -0.62 1.85
N PHE A 694 -7.17 0.58 2.34
CA PHE A 694 -6.19 1.67 2.49
C PHE A 694 -6.33 2.51 3.76
N LEU A 695 -7.54 2.85 4.22
CA LEU A 695 -7.71 3.80 5.33
C LEU A 695 -7.02 3.36 6.63
N PRO A 696 -7.10 2.08 7.06
CA PRO A 696 -6.44 1.63 8.29
C PRO A 696 -4.91 1.65 8.21
N TYR A 697 -4.34 1.62 6.99
CA TYR A 697 -2.93 1.36 6.76
C TYR A 697 -2.15 2.61 6.34
N LEU A 698 -2.82 3.61 5.77
CA LEU A 698 -2.17 4.88 5.39
C LEU A 698 -1.73 5.69 6.61
N ARG A 699 -0.53 6.25 6.54
CA ARG A 699 0.04 7.14 7.55
C ARG A 699 0.24 8.54 6.99
N ALA A 700 -0.44 9.51 7.60
CA ALA A 700 -0.13 10.92 7.42
C ALA A 700 1.29 11.21 7.98
N PRO A 701 2.00 12.23 7.46
CA PRO A 701 1.52 13.22 6.50
C PRO A 701 1.73 12.82 5.03
N TRP A 702 2.52 11.77 4.76
CA TRP A 702 2.97 11.43 3.41
C TRP A 702 2.12 10.35 2.72
N TYR A 703 1.10 9.83 3.41
CA TYR A 703 0.20 8.77 2.93
C TYR A 703 0.98 7.55 2.40
N GLN A 704 2.03 7.17 3.14
CA GLN A 704 2.74 5.90 2.95
C GLN A 704 1.97 4.81 3.71
N PHE A 705 1.94 3.60 3.18
CA PHE A 705 1.34 2.45 3.87
C PHE A 705 2.25 1.96 5.00
N SER A 706 1.65 1.67 6.15
CA SER A 706 2.16 0.70 7.12
C SER A 706 1.64 -0.68 6.75
N GLU A 707 2.44 -1.71 7.03
CA GLU A 707 2.00 -3.10 6.88
C GLU A 707 0.80 -3.41 7.77
N GLN A 708 0.80 -2.91 9.00
CA GLN A 708 -0.20 -3.20 10.01
C GLN A 708 -1.19 -2.05 10.16
N ASN A 709 -2.41 -2.34 10.60
CA ASN A 709 -3.38 -1.29 10.90
C ASN A 709 -3.01 -0.46 12.15
N ASP A 710 -2.23 -1.05 13.07
CA ASP A 710 -1.69 -0.40 14.26
C ASP A 710 -0.18 -0.62 14.31
N ASP A 711 0.59 0.46 14.43
CA ASP A 711 2.04 0.39 14.51
C ASP A 711 2.55 -0.04 15.89
N ASN A 712 1.68 -0.07 16.90
CA ASN A 712 2.03 -0.51 18.24
C ASN A 712 2.11 -2.04 18.30
N VAL A 713 3.34 -2.54 18.41
CA VAL A 713 3.68 -3.97 18.51
C VAL A 713 2.87 -4.70 19.60
N LYS A 714 2.51 -4.04 20.71
CA LYS A 714 1.76 -4.69 21.80
C LYS A 714 0.28 -4.92 21.46
N ARG A 715 -0.26 -4.22 20.46
CA ARG A 715 -1.67 -4.26 20.08
C ARG A 715 -1.92 -4.96 18.74
N ASN A 716 -0.90 -5.03 17.87
CA ASN A 716 -0.99 -5.63 16.54
C ASN A 716 -0.53 -7.12 16.48
N GLY A 717 -0.55 -7.83 17.59
CA GLY A 717 -0.11 -9.24 17.63
C GLY A 717 1.41 -9.43 17.69
N HIS A 718 2.15 -8.47 18.25
CA HIS A 718 3.59 -8.54 18.46
C HIS A 718 4.42 -8.53 17.18
N GLN A 719 3.94 -7.79 16.16
CA GLN A 719 4.65 -7.64 14.89
C GLN A 719 5.20 -6.22 14.72
N ASN A 720 6.47 -6.11 14.31
CA ASN A 720 7.06 -4.84 13.90
C ASN A 720 6.62 -4.55 12.46
N PRO A 721 5.80 -3.51 12.19
CA PRO A 721 5.25 -3.29 10.86
C PRO A 721 6.33 -2.84 9.87
N ALA A 722 6.40 -3.42 8.68
CA ALA A 722 7.19 -2.83 7.60
C ALA A 722 6.70 -1.41 7.27
N PHE A 723 7.65 -0.50 7.05
CA PHE A 723 7.34 0.87 6.65
C PHE A 723 8.50 1.51 5.87
N PRO A 724 8.23 2.19 4.74
CA PRO A 724 6.97 2.14 3.98
C PRO A 724 6.66 0.71 3.51
N PHE A 725 5.38 0.38 3.31
CA PHE A 725 4.95 -0.94 2.83
C PHE A 725 4.40 -0.83 1.41
N LEU A 726 5.25 -1.03 0.40
CA LEU A 726 4.89 -0.87 -1.01
C LEU A 726 3.87 -1.90 -1.50
N THR A 727 3.74 -3.02 -0.81
CA THR A 727 2.75 -4.06 -1.16
C THR A 727 1.32 -3.52 -1.03
N GLY A 728 1.05 -2.71 0.00
CA GLY A 728 -0.25 -2.05 0.14
C GLY A 728 -0.51 -0.97 -0.91
N HIS A 729 0.53 -0.24 -1.32
CA HIS A 729 0.43 0.63 -2.50
C HIS A 729 0.10 -0.18 -3.77
N GLY A 730 0.72 -1.35 -3.95
CA GLY A 730 0.45 -2.28 -5.04
C GLY A 730 -0.99 -2.79 -5.06
N GLY A 731 -1.45 -3.39 -3.96
CA GLY A 731 -2.82 -3.91 -3.83
C GLY A 731 -3.88 -2.84 -4.06
N SER A 732 -3.73 -1.67 -3.43
CA SER A 732 -4.64 -0.53 -3.63
C SER A 732 -4.67 -0.05 -5.08
N ASN A 733 -3.52 -0.08 -5.77
CA ASN A 733 -3.40 0.29 -7.19
C ASN A 733 -4.18 -0.64 -8.14
N GLN A 734 -4.60 -1.83 -7.69
CA GLN A 734 -5.37 -2.78 -8.50
C GLN A 734 -6.89 -2.54 -8.45
N ILE A 735 -7.41 -1.91 -7.39
CA ILE A 735 -8.85 -1.81 -7.11
C ILE A 735 -9.64 -1.19 -8.28
N ALA A 736 -9.18 -0.04 -8.77
CA ALA A 736 -9.92 0.70 -9.80
C ALA A 736 -9.98 -0.03 -11.16
N PRO A 737 -8.86 -0.47 -11.77
CA PRO A 737 -8.91 -1.19 -13.04
C PRO A 737 -9.51 -2.59 -12.92
N PHE A 738 -9.12 -3.39 -11.92
CA PHE A 738 -9.52 -4.80 -11.85
C PHE A 738 -10.83 -5.02 -11.08
N GLY A 739 -11.20 -4.11 -10.18
CA GLY A 739 -12.47 -4.11 -9.44
C GLY A 739 -13.55 -3.30 -10.15
N PHE A 740 -13.42 -1.97 -10.22
CA PHE A 740 -14.52 -1.11 -10.72
C PHE A 740 -14.75 -1.22 -12.23
N LEU A 741 -13.69 -1.32 -13.03
CA LEU A 741 -13.84 -1.65 -14.46
C LEU A 741 -14.07 -3.17 -14.66
N GLY A 742 -13.70 -4.00 -13.68
CA GLY A 742 -13.81 -5.46 -13.78
C GLY A 742 -12.89 -6.04 -14.85
N LEU A 743 -11.72 -5.42 -15.06
CA LEU A 743 -10.75 -5.84 -16.08
C LEU A 743 -10.21 -7.24 -15.78
N ARG A 744 -10.03 -8.05 -16.84
CA ARG A 744 -9.27 -9.31 -16.82
C ARG A 744 -8.29 -9.33 -17.99
N THR A 745 -7.06 -9.79 -17.73
CA THR A 745 -5.91 -9.69 -18.65
C THR A 745 -5.37 -11.06 -19.11
N ASP A 746 -5.92 -12.12 -18.57
CA ASP A 746 -5.66 -13.54 -18.79
C ASP A 746 -6.45 -14.12 -19.99
N ARG A 747 -7.38 -13.33 -20.55
CA ARG A 747 -8.25 -13.74 -21.68
C ARG A 747 -7.66 -13.32 -23.05
N PRO A 748 -8.03 -13.98 -24.17
CA PRO A 748 -7.50 -13.65 -25.51
C PRO A 748 -7.87 -12.26 -26.03
N ASN A 749 -9.04 -11.75 -25.61
CA ASN A 749 -9.51 -10.39 -25.83
C ASN A 749 -9.55 -9.65 -24.49
N LEU A 750 -9.66 -8.32 -24.54
CA LEU A 750 -9.90 -7.53 -23.33
C LEU A 750 -11.27 -7.89 -22.78
N PHE A 751 -11.33 -8.34 -21.53
CA PHE A 751 -12.58 -8.58 -20.83
C PHE A 751 -12.81 -7.52 -19.76
N ILE A 752 -14.03 -6.97 -19.69
CA ILE A 752 -14.44 -6.01 -18.66
C ILE A 752 -15.85 -6.32 -18.14
N ASN A 753 -16.10 -5.97 -16.88
CA ASN A 753 -17.41 -6.14 -16.26
C ASN A 753 -17.75 -4.97 -15.29
N PRO A 754 -17.91 -3.75 -15.83
CA PRO A 754 -17.82 -2.54 -15.05
C PRO A 754 -18.97 -2.36 -14.05
N SER A 755 -18.63 -1.94 -12.83
CA SER A 755 -19.56 -1.48 -11.82
C SER A 755 -18.87 -0.49 -10.88
N LEU A 756 -19.30 0.77 -10.91
CA LEU A 756 -18.80 1.79 -9.99
C LEU A 756 -19.69 1.83 -8.74
N PRO A 757 -19.13 1.65 -7.52
CA PRO A 757 -19.93 1.73 -6.30
C PRO A 757 -20.70 3.06 -6.21
N PRO A 758 -21.95 3.07 -5.72
CA PRO A 758 -22.82 4.24 -5.78
C PRO A 758 -22.33 5.44 -4.95
N GLN A 759 -21.41 5.21 -4.01
CA GLN A 759 -20.75 6.24 -3.22
C GLN A 759 -19.73 7.05 -4.04
N ILE A 760 -19.23 6.51 -5.17
CA ILE A 760 -18.27 7.18 -6.05
C ILE A 760 -19.03 7.71 -7.28
N PRO A 761 -19.21 9.03 -7.43
CA PRO A 761 -20.01 9.58 -8.53
C PRO A 761 -19.34 9.42 -9.91
N HIS A 762 -18.02 9.63 -9.93
CA HIS A 762 -17.21 9.69 -11.15
C HIS A 762 -15.84 9.08 -10.91
N LEU A 763 -15.33 8.40 -11.93
CA LEU A 763 -13.97 7.88 -11.98
C LEU A 763 -13.45 7.95 -13.41
N LYS A 764 -12.40 8.72 -13.64
CA LYS A 764 -11.56 8.57 -14.83
C LYS A 764 -10.37 7.69 -14.44
N LEU A 765 -10.24 6.54 -15.07
CA LEU A 765 -9.06 5.71 -14.87
C LEU A 765 -7.84 6.33 -15.54
N ARG A 766 -6.66 6.00 -15.04
CA ARG A 766 -5.43 6.10 -15.83
C ARG A 766 -5.61 5.41 -17.17
N ASP A 767 -4.96 5.92 -18.20
CA ASP A 767 -4.94 5.30 -19.52
C ASP A 767 -4.33 3.90 -19.38
N ILE A 768 -4.95 2.87 -19.94
CA ILE A 768 -4.47 1.49 -19.80
C ILE A 768 -4.08 0.91 -21.15
N TYR A 769 -3.16 -0.04 -21.12
CA TYR A 769 -2.71 -0.81 -22.27
C TYR A 769 -3.17 -2.26 -22.16
N PHE A 770 -3.62 -2.81 -23.27
CA PHE A 770 -3.88 -4.23 -23.42
C PHE A 770 -3.62 -4.65 -24.86
N ALA A 771 -2.95 -5.78 -25.05
CA ALA A 771 -2.52 -6.24 -26.36
C ALA A 771 -1.81 -5.16 -27.21
N GLY A 772 -1.07 -4.26 -26.55
CA GLY A 772 -0.41 -3.09 -27.12
C GLY A 772 -1.31 -1.91 -27.51
N ALA A 773 -2.64 -2.05 -27.45
CA ALA A 773 -3.59 -0.97 -27.73
C ALA A 773 -3.79 -0.08 -26.50
N GLY A 774 -3.93 1.24 -26.73
CA GLY A 774 -4.18 2.23 -25.68
C GLY A 774 -5.67 2.52 -25.49
N LEU A 775 -6.12 2.55 -24.25
CA LEU A 775 -7.51 2.78 -23.87
C LEU A 775 -7.62 3.86 -22.81
N ARG A 776 -8.53 4.81 -23.05
CA ARG A 776 -8.95 5.81 -22.07
C ARG A 776 -10.33 5.47 -21.56
N VAL A 777 -10.48 5.36 -20.25
CA VAL A 777 -11.71 4.87 -19.62
C VAL A 777 -12.25 5.87 -18.61
N SER A 778 -13.56 6.08 -18.62
CA SER A 778 -14.27 6.87 -17.61
C SER A 778 -15.58 6.20 -17.22
N LEU A 779 -15.84 6.13 -15.94
CA LEU A 779 -17.00 5.49 -15.33
C LEU A 779 -17.85 6.55 -14.62
N ASN A 780 -19.16 6.38 -14.74
CA ASN A 780 -20.13 6.97 -13.83
C ASN A 780 -21.04 5.86 -13.30
N ARG A 781 -22.10 6.20 -12.57
CA ARG A 781 -23.04 5.20 -12.03
C ARG A 781 -23.59 4.24 -13.08
N THR A 782 -23.95 4.71 -14.26
CA THR A 782 -24.78 3.96 -15.21
C THR A 782 -24.02 3.38 -16.40
N HIS A 783 -22.93 4.02 -16.83
CA HIS A 783 -22.20 3.59 -18.02
C HIS A 783 -20.70 3.87 -17.87
N THR A 784 -19.92 3.13 -18.65
CA THR A 784 -18.49 3.29 -18.87
C THR A 784 -18.25 3.77 -20.30
N THR A 785 -17.45 4.83 -20.44
CA THR A 785 -16.99 5.37 -21.72
C THR A 785 -15.58 4.89 -21.98
N ILE A 786 -15.34 4.33 -23.16
CA ILE A 786 -14.03 3.80 -23.57
C ILE A 786 -13.66 4.42 -24.91
N THR A 787 -12.49 5.06 -24.97
CA THR A 787 -11.90 5.57 -26.20
C THR A 787 -10.59 4.85 -26.48
N ARG A 788 -10.43 4.29 -27.68
CA ARG A 788 -9.15 3.72 -28.11
C ARG A 788 -8.28 4.82 -28.71
N PHE A 789 -7.01 4.88 -28.34
CA PHE A 789 -6.04 5.82 -28.90
C PHE A 789 -4.84 5.08 -29.50
N SER A 790 -4.15 5.73 -30.44
CA SER A 790 -2.98 5.15 -31.09
C SER A 790 -1.79 5.07 -30.13
N THR A 791 -1.13 3.92 -30.11
CA THR A 791 0.15 3.68 -29.43
C THR A 791 1.32 3.62 -30.41
N GLU A 792 1.12 4.06 -31.66
CA GLU A 792 2.17 4.12 -32.67
C GLU A 792 3.37 4.94 -32.17
N GLY A 793 4.56 4.34 -32.22
CA GLY A 793 5.79 4.97 -31.77
C GLY A 793 6.11 4.79 -30.29
N VAL A 794 5.27 4.12 -29.49
CA VAL A 794 5.59 3.73 -28.12
C VAL A 794 6.46 2.46 -28.16
N PRO A 795 7.77 2.52 -27.84
CA PRO A 795 8.71 1.42 -28.16
C PRO A 795 8.43 0.07 -27.47
N THR A 796 7.74 0.10 -26.33
CA THR A 796 7.47 -1.10 -25.52
C THR A 796 6.17 -1.82 -25.90
N LEU A 797 5.36 -1.25 -26.79
CA LEU A 797 4.03 -1.75 -27.13
C LEU A 797 3.96 -2.20 -28.60
N THR A 798 3.31 -3.33 -28.84
CA THR A 798 2.96 -3.80 -30.20
C THR A 798 1.45 -3.94 -30.29
N ASP A 799 0.75 -2.98 -30.90
CA ASP A 799 -0.71 -3.05 -31.04
C ASP A 799 -1.09 -4.21 -31.97
N LYS A 800 -1.60 -5.30 -31.37
CA LYS A 800 -2.11 -6.49 -32.07
C LYS A 800 -3.23 -6.18 -33.06
N TYR A 801 -3.95 -5.08 -32.84
CA TYR A 801 -5.11 -4.64 -33.62
C TYR A 801 -4.77 -3.42 -34.50
N ALA A 802 -3.50 -3.16 -34.79
CA ALA A 802 -3.10 -2.05 -35.65
C ALA A 802 -3.79 -2.14 -37.03
N GLY A 803 -4.50 -1.07 -37.41
CA GLY A 803 -5.24 -1.01 -38.67
C GLY A 803 -6.57 -1.79 -38.69
N THR A 804 -6.99 -2.40 -37.57
CA THR A 804 -8.27 -3.12 -37.45
C THR A 804 -9.04 -2.69 -36.19
N SER A 805 -10.30 -3.12 -36.07
CA SER A 805 -11.05 -2.97 -34.83
C SER A 805 -10.53 -3.92 -33.75
N MET A 806 -10.52 -3.46 -32.49
CA MET A 806 -10.21 -4.26 -31.32
C MET A 806 -11.52 -4.78 -30.70
N PRO A 807 -11.66 -6.10 -30.46
CA PRO A 807 -12.79 -6.64 -29.71
C PRO A 807 -12.62 -6.39 -28.20
N ILE A 808 -13.73 -6.08 -27.54
CA ILE A 808 -13.86 -5.97 -26.08
C ILE A 808 -15.05 -6.82 -25.67
N ASP A 809 -14.79 -7.80 -24.81
CA ASP A 809 -15.80 -8.69 -24.26
C ASP A 809 -16.36 -8.05 -22.97
N VAL A 810 -17.67 -7.82 -22.95
CA VAL A 810 -18.37 -7.18 -21.83
C VAL A 810 -19.41 -8.13 -21.24
N GLY A 811 -19.36 -8.33 -19.93
CA GLY A 811 -20.41 -9.01 -19.17
C GLY A 811 -19.86 -9.92 -18.09
N THR A 812 -20.63 -10.94 -17.72
CA THR A 812 -20.15 -12.04 -16.87
C THR A 812 -19.85 -13.26 -17.74
N THR A 813 -18.94 -14.13 -17.30
CA THR A 813 -18.65 -15.42 -17.94
C THR A 813 -19.88 -16.32 -18.07
N ASP A 814 -20.82 -16.19 -17.12
CA ASP A 814 -22.00 -17.05 -17.00
C ASP A 814 -23.25 -16.50 -17.73
N ALA A 815 -23.16 -15.34 -18.39
CA ALA A 815 -24.28 -14.70 -19.10
C ALA A 815 -23.94 -14.38 -20.57
N ASN A 816 -24.90 -13.82 -21.31
CA ASN A 816 -24.69 -13.37 -22.70
C ASN A 816 -23.62 -12.27 -22.74
N GLN A 817 -22.37 -12.66 -22.98
CA GLN A 817 -21.28 -11.73 -23.26
C GLN A 817 -21.58 -10.95 -24.54
N GLU A 818 -21.46 -9.63 -24.45
CA GLU A 818 -21.58 -8.74 -25.60
C GLU A 818 -20.19 -8.34 -26.07
N ILE A 819 -19.95 -8.44 -27.39
CA ILE A 819 -18.66 -8.08 -27.99
C ILE A 819 -18.79 -6.71 -28.66
N PHE A 820 -18.05 -5.74 -28.15
CA PHE A 820 -17.90 -4.42 -28.77
C PHE A 820 -16.65 -4.38 -29.63
N ASN A 821 -16.72 -3.68 -30.77
CA ASN A 821 -15.57 -3.49 -31.66
C ASN A 821 -15.21 -2.01 -31.73
N ILE A 822 -13.96 -1.66 -31.40
CA ILE A 822 -13.50 -0.27 -31.32
C ILE A 822 -12.28 -0.03 -32.23
N ASN A 823 -12.41 0.94 -33.12
CA ASN A 823 -11.30 1.45 -33.94
C ASN A 823 -10.51 2.52 -33.17
N VAL A 824 -9.30 2.84 -33.65
CA VAL A 824 -8.54 3.99 -33.13
C VAL A 824 -9.37 5.27 -33.28
N ASP A 825 -9.33 6.12 -32.26
CA ASP A 825 -10.10 7.37 -32.10
C ASP A 825 -11.63 7.20 -32.00
N GLN A 826 -12.12 5.96 -31.99
CA GLN A 826 -13.52 5.66 -31.73
C GLN A 826 -13.76 5.63 -30.21
N THR A 827 -14.97 6.06 -29.82
CA THR A 827 -15.48 5.94 -28.45
C THR A 827 -16.71 5.04 -28.43
N ILE A 828 -16.81 4.16 -27.44
CA ILE A 828 -17.99 3.34 -27.16
C ILE A 828 -18.52 3.61 -25.76
N PHE A 829 -19.78 3.24 -25.55
CA PHE A 829 -20.46 3.34 -24.25
C PHE A 829 -20.96 1.96 -23.87
N VAL A 830 -20.57 1.51 -22.69
CA VAL A 830 -20.89 0.20 -22.15
C VAL A 830 -21.75 0.38 -20.90
N PRO A 831 -22.91 -0.30 -20.76
CA PRO A 831 -23.71 -0.21 -19.54
C PRO A 831 -22.97 -0.82 -18.35
N ASN A 832 -23.06 -0.17 -17.19
CA ASN A 832 -22.50 -0.70 -15.94
C ASN A 832 -23.49 -1.64 -15.27
N ARG A 833 -22.98 -2.64 -14.55
CA ARG A 833 -23.80 -3.42 -13.62
C ARG A 833 -24.25 -2.53 -12.47
N LEU A 834 -25.55 -2.53 -12.22
CA LEU A 834 -26.19 -1.83 -11.11
C LEU A 834 -26.62 -2.83 -10.02
N TYR A 835 -25.78 -3.83 -9.73
CA TYR A 835 -26.14 -4.91 -8.78
C TYR A 835 -26.49 -4.35 -7.40
N PHE A 836 -25.87 -3.24 -6.99
CA PHE A 836 -26.17 -2.53 -5.75
C PHE A 836 -27.61 -1.99 -5.64
N ASP A 837 -28.34 -1.86 -6.74
CA ASP A 837 -29.77 -1.51 -6.75
C ASP A 837 -30.67 -2.71 -6.37
N ASN A 838 -30.15 -3.94 -6.46
CA ASN A 838 -30.84 -5.10 -5.90
C ASN A 838 -30.75 -5.02 -4.38
N ILE A 839 -31.89 -4.92 -3.71
CA ILE A 839 -31.95 -4.89 -2.24
C ILE A 839 -31.84 -6.30 -1.66
N THR A 840 -30.94 -6.48 -0.69
CA THR A 840 -30.74 -7.74 0.04
C THR A 840 -31.98 -8.18 0.79
N TYR A 841 -32.64 -7.21 1.42
CA TYR A 841 -33.85 -7.40 2.19
C TYR A 841 -34.99 -6.63 1.53
N THR A 842 -36.10 -7.33 1.22
CA THR A 842 -37.24 -6.73 0.52
C THR A 842 -37.80 -5.54 1.31
N GLY A 843 -37.93 -4.39 0.66
CA GLY A 843 -38.39 -3.13 1.26
C GLY A 843 -37.33 -2.37 2.07
N ASN A 844 -36.04 -2.77 2.02
CA ASN A 844 -34.96 -2.06 2.71
C ASN A 844 -34.80 -0.63 2.17
N LEU A 845 -34.92 0.35 3.07
CA LEU A 845 -34.77 1.78 2.76
C LEU A 845 -33.33 2.28 2.91
N LEU A 846 -32.48 1.53 3.63
CA LEU A 846 -31.17 2.01 4.09
C LEU A 846 -30.01 1.60 3.19
N GLN A 847 -30.14 0.53 2.41
CA GLN A 847 -29.02 -0.05 1.67
C GLN A 847 -28.27 1.00 0.84
N CYS A 848 -26.95 1.08 1.03
CA CYS A 848 -26.03 1.93 0.27
C CYS A 848 -26.32 3.44 0.32
N LYS A 849 -27.05 3.89 1.34
CA LYS A 849 -27.26 5.31 1.62
C LYS A 849 -26.03 5.94 2.26
N GLN A 850 -26.03 7.26 2.36
CA GLN A 850 -24.96 8.01 3.02
C GLN A 850 -25.05 7.84 4.53
N VAL A 851 -23.92 7.50 5.17
CA VAL A 851 -23.80 7.29 6.62
C VAL A 851 -22.76 8.24 7.18
N SER A 852 -23.03 8.75 8.39
CA SER A 852 -22.06 9.52 9.16
C SER A 852 -22.05 9.05 10.62
N SER A 853 -20.89 9.16 11.25
CA SER A 853 -20.70 8.96 12.69
C SER A 853 -19.61 9.90 13.18
N THR A 854 -19.75 10.41 14.40
CA THR A 854 -18.68 11.14 15.10
C THR A 854 -17.96 10.26 16.13
N ASP A 855 -18.47 9.05 16.37
CA ASP A 855 -17.87 8.10 17.30
C ASP A 855 -16.68 7.39 16.65
N SER A 856 -15.67 7.08 17.44
CA SER A 856 -14.55 6.27 16.97
C SER A 856 -14.99 4.82 16.75
N TYR A 857 -14.39 4.20 15.74
CA TYR A 857 -14.64 2.82 15.37
C TYR A 857 -13.32 2.05 15.30
N ALA A 858 -13.42 0.72 15.42
CA ALA A 858 -12.25 -0.14 15.25
C ALA A 858 -11.69 -0.01 13.82
N PRO A 859 -10.36 -0.08 13.62
CA PRO A 859 -9.77 0.00 12.29
C PRO A 859 -10.41 -0.99 11.31
N GLY A 860 -10.86 -0.50 10.15
CA GLY A 860 -11.54 -1.31 9.13
C GLY A 860 -13.00 -1.70 9.44
N GLN A 861 -13.58 -1.20 10.53
CA GLN A 861 -14.95 -1.53 10.95
C GLN A 861 -15.88 -0.31 10.84
N PHE A 862 -16.05 0.18 9.62
CA PHE A 862 -16.60 1.49 9.34
C PHE A 862 -18.14 1.59 9.48
N PRO A 863 -18.70 2.78 9.76
CA PRO A 863 -20.15 3.02 9.79
C PRO A 863 -20.93 2.55 8.56
N GLN A 864 -20.38 2.70 7.35
CA GLN A 864 -21.11 2.30 6.13
C GLN A 864 -21.34 0.79 6.04
N ALA A 865 -20.51 -0.03 6.71
CA ALA A 865 -20.66 -1.48 6.71
C ALA A 865 -21.99 -1.92 7.30
N ALA A 866 -22.58 -1.14 8.21
CA ALA A 866 -23.87 -1.46 8.81
C ALA A 866 -25.05 -1.45 7.81
N ILE A 867 -24.88 -0.94 6.59
CA ILE A 867 -25.96 -0.83 5.60
C ILE A 867 -25.47 -1.11 4.17
N ASP A 868 -24.33 -1.81 4.03
CA ASP A 868 -23.75 -2.08 2.72
C ASP A 868 -24.34 -3.35 2.07
N GLY A 869 -25.25 -4.06 2.75
CA GLY A 869 -25.90 -5.23 2.21
C GLY A 869 -24.99 -6.46 2.16
N ALA A 870 -23.98 -6.56 3.02
CA ALA A 870 -23.16 -7.76 3.16
C ALA A 870 -23.01 -8.19 4.61
N ILE A 871 -22.77 -9.48 4.81
CA ILE A 871 -22.42 -10.06 6.12
C ILE A 871 -20.89 -10.23 6.29
N ALA A 872 -20.13 -10.00 5.22
CA ALA A 872 -18.67 -10.05 5.18
C ALA A 872 -18.00 -8.84 5.85
N THR A 873 -18.74 -7.75 6.06
CA THR A 873 -18.29 -6.49 6.64
C THR A 873 -19.13 -6.15 7.87
N ALA A 874 -18.59 -5.33 8.77
CA ALA A 874 -19.35 -4.86 9.92
C ALA A 874 -18.89 -3.47 10.39
N TRP A 875 -19.82 -2.70 10.95
CA TRP A 875 -19.49 -1.53 11.75
C TRP A 875 -19.21 -1.97 13.18
N GLN A 876 -18.13 -1.46 13.78
CA GLN A 876 -17.80 -1.72 15.18
C GLN A 876 -17.27 -0.44 15.84
N PRO A 877 -17.97 0.14 16.83
CA PRO A 877 -17.41 1.18 17.67
C PRO A 877 -16.13 0.71 18.37
N PHE A 878 -15.20 1.63 18.62
CA PHE A 878 -13.91 1.29 19.24
C PHE A 878 -14.11 0.69 20.64
N THR A 879 -15.07 1.23 21.39
CA THR A 879 -15.41 0.77 22.75
C THR A 879 -16.85 0.27 22.86
N ASN A 880 -17.18 -0.40 23.97
CA ASN A 880 -18.53 -0.85 24.30
C ASN A 880 -19.45 0.26 24.86
N ALA A 881 -18.99 1.52 24.85
CA ALA A 881 -19.81 2.69 25.16
C ALA A 881 -20.93 2.88 24.13
N SER A 882 -21.87 3.77 24.44
CA SER A 882 -22.91 4.14 23.46
C SER A 882 -22.26 4.81 22.26
N ALA A 883 -22.60 4.34 21.07
CA ALA A 883 -22.14 4.88 19.80
C ALA A 883 -23.27 4.86 18.78
N SER A 884 -23.20 5.73 17.78
CA SER A 884 -24.28 5.91 16.83
C SER A 884 -23.85 6.23 15.42
N ILE A 885 -24.73 5.87 14.50
CA ILE A 885 -24.65 6.24 13.08
C ILE A 885 -25.92 6.99 12.68
N LEU A 886 -25.76 7.95 11.77
CA LEU A 886 -26.83 8.72 11.16
C LEU A 886 -26.85 8.45 9.65
N ILE A 887 -27.99 7.97 9.15
CA ILE A 887 -28.22 7.65 7.75
C ILE A 887 -29.10 8.73 7.11
N ASP A 888 -28.67 9.24 5.95
CA ASP A 888 -29.38 10.23 5.15
C ASP A 888 -30.37 9.57 4.18
N LEU A 889 -31.67 9.81 4.39
CA LEU A 889 -32.76 9.41 3.50
C LEU A 889 -33.41 10.62 2.82
N SER A 890 -32.83 11.81 2.90
CA SER A 890 -33.45 13.05 2.40
C SER A 890 -33.72 13.06 0.89
N ALA A 891 -33.01 12.23 0.13
CA ALA A 891 -33.24 12.00 -1.29
C ALA A 891 -34.31 10.94 -1.61
N SER A 892 -34.89 10.28 -0.60
CA SER A 892 -35.88 9.22 -0.75
C SER A 892 -37.29 9.71 -0.36
N SER A 893 -38.33 9.02 -0.85
CA SER A 893 -39.70 9.26 -0.39
C SER A 893 -39.89 8.80 1.06
N TYR A 894 -40.78 9.48 1.79
CA TYR A 894 -41.19 9.00 3.10
C TYR A 894 -42.02 7.73 2.95
N GLU A 895 -41.66 6.73 3.74
CA GLU A 895 -42.39 5.47 3.80
C GLU A 895 -42.75 5.13 5.23
N LYS A 896 -43.92 4.51 5.40
CA LYS A 896 -44.34 4.00 6.70
C LYS A 896 -43.47 2.79 7.03
N VAL A 897 -42.87 2.81 8.20
CA VAL A 897 -41.95 1.77 8.66
C VAL A 897 -42.77 0.64 9.27
N SER A 898 -42.61 -0.57 8.72
CA SER A 898 -43.30 -1.76 9.18
C SER A 898 -42.43 -2.62 10.10
N GLN A 899 -41.12 -2.65 9.86
CA GLN A 899 -40.22 -3.62 10.47
C GLN A 899 -38.77 -3.11 10.49
N LEU A 900 -38.02 -3.60 11.48
CA LEU A 900 -36.57 -3.46 11.60
C LEU A 900 -35.95 -4.85 11.59
N TYR A 901 -34.89 -5.03 10.83
CA TYR A 901 -34.05 -6.23 10.86
C TYR A 901 -32.61 -5.82 11.14
N PHE A 902 -31.91 -6.64 11.90
CA PHE A 902 -30.50 -6.47 12.21
C PHE A 902 -29.79 -7.80 12.06
N ASN A 903 -28.61 -7.77 11.47
CA ASN A 903 -27.56 -8.75 11.69
C ASN A 903 -26.45 -8.06 12.48
N TRP A 904 -26.26 -8.47 13.73
CA TRP A 904 -25.26 -7.93 14.64
C TRP A 904 -23.89 -8.60 14.49
N GLY A 905 -23.71 -9.54 13.56
CA GLY A 905 -22.49 -10.33 13.46
C GLY A 905 -22.21 -11.16 14.72
N SER A 906 -20.94 -11.32 15.06
CA SER A 906 -20.49 -12.15 16.20
C SER A 906 -20.60 -11.47 17.56
N ARG A 907 -20.75 -10.13 17.62
CA ARG A 907 -20.70 -9.34 18.86
C ARG A 907 -21.98 -8.51 19.07
N PRO A 908 -23.13 -9.11 19.43
CA PRO A 908 -24.39 -8.38 19.54
C PRO A 908 -24.39 -7.35 20.68
N PRO A 909 -25.04 -6.17 20.48
CA PRO A 909 -25.17 -5.18 21.53
C PRO A 909 -26.16 -5.62 22.61
N ARG A 910 -26.10 -5.00 23.79
CA ARG A 910 -27.09 -5.25 24.86
C ARG A 910 -28.36 -4.45 24.63
N ARG A 911 -28.20 -3.22 24.13
CA ARG A 911 -29.30 -2.29 23.83
C ARG A 911 -29.07 -1.63 22.47
N ALA A 912 -30.16 -1.32 21.80
CA ALA A 912 -30.13 -0.41 20.66
C ALA A 912 -31.34 0.53 20.68
N MET A 913 -31.25 1.63 19.95
CA MET A 913 -32.33 2.58 19.75
C MET A 913 -32.33 3.01 18.29
N VAL A 914 -33.46 2.82 17.60
CA VAL A 914 -33.67 3.40 16.27
C VAL A 914 -34.52 4.65 16.42
N SER A 915 -34.05 5.75 15.83
CA SER A 915 -34.75 7.03 15.84
C SER A 915 -34.99 7.55 14.43
N PHE A 916 -36.19 8.07 14.18
CA PHE A 916 -36.61 8.65 12.91
C PHE A 916 -36.92 10.13 13.07
N GLY A 917 -36.42 10.97 12.17
CA GLY A 917 -36.67 12.42 12.21
C GLY A 917 -36.53 13.12 10.85
N ASN A 918 -36.99 14.37 10.81
CA ASN A 918 -36.97 15.22 9.61
C ASN A 918 -35.98 16.39 9.69
N GLU A 919 -35.48 16.65 10.89
CA GLU A 919 -34.62 17.78 11.20
C GLU A 919 -33.39 17.26 11.95
N THR A 920 -32.25 17.87 11.66
CA THR A 920 -31.01 17.66 12.42
C THR A 920 -30.54 18.99 12.96
N ALA A 921 -30.00 19.00 14.18
CA ALA A 921 -29.27 20.11 14.74
C ALA A 921 -27.86 19.64 15.09
N SER A 922 -26.85 20.47 14.83
CA SER A 922 -25.51 20.22 15.34
C SER A 922 -25.49 20.46 16.84
N ASP A 923 -24.93 19.51 17.58
CA ASP A 923 -24.63 19.70 18.98
C ASP A 923 -23.36 20.55 19.17
N CYS A 924 -22.93 20.71 20.43
CA CYS A 924 -21.75 21.48 20.77
C CYS A 924 -20.43 20.87 20.26
N ASN A 925 -20.44 19.58 19.89
CA ASN A 925 -19.29 18.87 19.33
C ASN A 925 -19.33 18.85 17.79
N GLY A 926 -20.32 19.50 17.17
CA GLY A 926 -20.53 19.49 15.74
C GLY A 926 -21.24 18.24 15.21
N GLU A 927 -21.65 17.32 16.09
CA GLU A 927 -22.36 16.10 15.72
C GLU A 927 -23.80 16.44 15.30
N ARG A 928 -24.22 15.94 14.14
CA ARG A 928 -25.62 16.10 13.71
C ARG A 928 -26.50 15.14 14.51
N GLN A 929 -27.33 15.71 15.36
CA GLN A 929 -28.33 14.98 16.12
C GLN A 929 -29.72 15.22 15.56
N LEU A 930 -30.59 14.21 15.62
CA LEU A 930 -32.00 14.38 15.29
C LEU A 930 -32.65 15.40 16.23
N SER A 931 -33.39 16.35 15.67
CA SER A 931 -34.11 17.40 16.39
C SER A 931 -35.60 17.42 16.04
N GLY A 932 -36.38 18.23 16.75
CA GLY A 932 -37.81 18.38 16.50
C GLY A 932 -38.62 17.14 16.92
N LYS A 933 -39.56 16.71 16.07
CA LYS A 933 -40.39 15.53 16.32
C LYS A 933 -39.63 14.26 15.92
N VAL A 934 -39.15 13.53 16.92
CA VAL A 934 -38.39 12.28 16.75
C VAL A 934 -39.21 11.09 17.25
N VAL A 935 -39.39 10.08 16.39
CA VAL A 935 -39.98 8.79 16.78
C VAL A 935 -38.85 7.85 17.20
N ARG A 936 -38.99 7.20 18.36
CA ARG A 936 -37.95 6.33 18.93
C ARG A 936 -38.48 4.91 19.14
N VAL A 937 -37.72 3.92 18.71
CA VAL A 937 -38.02 2.50 18.84
C VAL A 937 -36.90 1.87 19.68
N PRO A 938 -37.10 1.63 20.99
CA PRO A 938 -36.10 1.04 21.87
C PRO A 938 -36.01 -0.48 21.73
N LEU A 939 -34.79 -1.01 21.74
CA LEU A 939 -34.46 -2.44 21.78
C LEU A 939 -33.71 -2.73 23.09
N ASN A 940 -34.44 -3.07 24.16
CA ASN A 940 -33.86 -3.19 25.51
C ASN A 940 -33.42 -4.61 25.91
N SER A 941 -33.57 -5.60 25.03
CA SER A 941 -33.33 -7.01 25.37
C SER A 941 -32.85 -7.82 24.16
N ILE A 942 -31.84 -7.29 23.46
CA ILE A 942 -31.17 -8.01 22.38
C ILE A 942 -30.44 -9.20 23.00
N LYS A 943 -30.70 -10.41 22.47
CA LYS A 943 -30.08 -11.65 22.93
C LYS A 943 -29.30 -12.28 21.77
N PRO A 944 -28.17 -12.94 22.05
CA PRO A 944 -27.53 -13.78 21.05
C PRO A 944 -28.50 -14.88 20.58
N ASN A 945 -28.60 -15.07 19.26
CA ASN A 945 -29.41 -16.13 18.65
C ASN A 945 -28.67 -17.46 18.61
N ASP A 946 -27.34 -17.40 18.52
CA ASP A 946 -26.44 -18.56 18.52
C ASP A 946 -25.62 -18.58 19.82
N PRO A 947 -26.21 -19.01 20.95
CA PRO A 947 -25.47 -19.11 22.21
C PRO A 947 -24.39 -20.19 22.10
N PHE A 948 -23.20 -19.89 22.59
CA PHE A 948 -22.07 -20.83 22.59
C PHE A 948 -22.46 -22.24 23.04
N ASP A 949 -22.28 -23.22 22.16
CA ASP A 949 -22.40 -24.65 22.43
C ASP A 949 -21.01 -25.30 22.43
N ALA A 950 -20.60 -25.83 23.58
CA ALA A 950 -19.27 -26.43 23.75
C ALA A 950 -19.06 -27.71 22.94
N ALA A 951 -20.12 -28.47 22.67
CA ALA A 951 -20.03 -29.70 21.88
C ALA A 951 -19.94 -29.37 20.38
N GLU A 952 -20.69 -28.37 19.93
CA GLU A 952 -20.61 -27.89 18.54
C GLU A 952 -19.27 -27.20 18.26
N ALA A 953 -18.79 -26.34 19.17
CA ALA A 953 -17.48 -25.74 19.08
C ALA A 953 -16.36 -26.78 19.06
N ALA A 954 -16.49 -27.87 19.83
CA ALA A 954 -15.53 -28.97 19.84
C ALA A 954 -15.53 -29.80 18.55
N ALA A 955 -16.63 -29.79 17.78
CA ALA A 955 -16.70 -30.49 16.49
C ALA A 955 -16.02 -29.71 15.36
N ALA A 956 -15.85 -28.38 15.52
CA ALA A 956 -15.13 -27.49 14.60
C ALA A 956 -15.51 -27.66 13.12
N VAL A 957 -16.81 -27.90 12.84
CA VAL A 957 -17.29 -28.14 11.47
C VAL A 957 -17.35 -26.83 10.71
N VAL A 958 -16.66 -26.78 9.55
CA VAL A 958 -16.70 -25.64 8.64
C VAL A 958 -18.13 -25.49 8.12
N LYS A 959 -18.71 -24.31 8.34
CA LYS A 959 -20.09 -23.99 7.96
C LYS A 959 -20.23 -22.51 7.58
N PRO A 960 -21.26 -22.13 6.81
CA PRO A 960 -21.51 -20.74 6.44
C PRO A 960 -21.59 -19.85 7.66
N TYR A 961 -21.07 -18.63 7.54
CA TYR A 961 -21.14 -17.65 8.62
C TYR A 961 -22.60 -17.24 8.88
N ILE A 962 -23.04 -17.40 10.13
CA ILE A 962 -24.37 -16.98 10.58
C ILE A 962 -24.18 -15.96 11.70
N GLY A 963 -24.63 -14.74 11.48
CA GLY A 963 -24.56 -13.67 12.48
C GLY A 963 -25.72 -13.71 13.48
N ASN A 964 -25.60 -12.95 14.57
CA ASN A 964 -26.69 -12.80 15.54
C ASN A 964 -27.75 -11.85 15.00
N GLU A 965 -28.98 -12.31 14.83
CA GLU A 965 -30.03 -11.51 14.19
C GLU A 965 -31.07 -10.96 15.17
N THR A 966 -31.75 -9.88 14.82
CA THR A 966 -32.92 -9.41 15.57
C THR A 966 -33.97 -8.86 14.63
N LEU A 967 -35.21 -9.28 14.84
CA LEU A 967 -36.36 -8.87 14.03
C LEU A 967 -37.44 -8.23 14.89
N ILE A 968 -37.87 -7.03 14.51
CA ILE A 968 -38.85 -6.26 15.30
C ILE A 968 -39.89 -5.65 14.37
N SER A 969 -41.16 -5.96 14.61
CA SER A 969 -42.27 -5.20 14.02
C SER A 969 -42.38 -3.84 14.69
N VAL A 970 -42.53 -2.77 13.90
CA VAL A 970 -42.69 -1.41 14.42
C VAL A 970 -44.20 -1.10 14.51
N PRO A 971 -44.81 -1.11 15.70
CA PRO A 971 -46.23 -0.83 15.84
C PRO A 971 -46.53 0.67 15.65
N GLY A 972 -47.55 1.00 14.87
CA GLY A 972 -48.09 2.36 14.73
C GLY A 972 -47.75 3.07 13.42
N ASP A 973 -47.75 4.41 13.45
CA ASP A 973 -47.49 5.29 12.28
C ASP A 973 -46.07 5.87 12.31
N ALA A 974 -45.05 5.03 12.51
CA ALA A 974 -43.66 5.45 12.34
C ALA A 974 -43.37 5.63 10.84
N TRP A 975 -42.73 6.73 10.47
CA TRP A 975 -42.31 7.02 9.11
C TRP A 975 -40.80 7.16 9.07
N SER A 976 -40.17 6.75 7.97
CA SER A 976 -38.71 6.75 7.77
C SER A 976 -38.07 8.12 8.02
N GLY A 977 -38.82 9.19 7.77
CA GLY A 977 -38.32 10.55 7.89
C GLY A 977 -37.24 10.86 6.84
N LYS A 978 -36.51 11.95 7.03
CA LYS A 978 -35.32 12.28 6.22
C LYS A 978 -34.05 11.64 6.77
N TRP A 979 -34.07 11.25 8.04
CA TRP A 979 -32.89 10.82 8.77
C TRP A 979 -33.25 9.67 9.70
N VAL A 980 -32.41 8.64 9.68
CA VAL A 980 -32.49 7.48 10.58
C VAL A 980 -31.24 7.45 11.43
N LYS A 981 -31.38 7.40 12.75
CA LYS A 981 -30.27 7.23 13.68
C LYS A 981 -30.36 5.84 14.31
N LEU A 982 -29.27 5.07 14.24
CA LEU A 982 -29.08 3.87 15.05
C LEU A 982 -28.08 4.20 16.17
N GLU A 983 -28.46 3.94 17.41
CA GLU A 983 -27.60 4.00 18.57
C GLU A 983 -27.51 2.60 19.18
N ILE A 984 -26.29 2.12 19.47
CA ILE A 984 -26.03 0.81 20.09
C ILE A 984 -25.22 1.01 21.38
N GLU A 985 -25.44 0.14 22.36
CA GLU A 985 -24.76 0.24 23.65
C GLU A 985 -24.52 -1.13 24.30
N GLY A 986 -23.30 -1.29 24.84
CA GLY A 986 -22.83 -2.50 25.49
C GLY A 986 -22.60 -3.65 24.52
N CYS A 987 -21.93 -4.70 24.98
CA CYS A 987 -21.68 -5.92 24.20
C CYS A 987 -21.92 -7.17 25.05
N TRP A 988 -22.35 -8.26 24.41
CA TRP A 988 -22.48 -9.58 25.05
C TRP A 988 -21.18 -10.41 25.03
N ALA A 989 -20.16 -10.01 24.28
CA ALA A 989 -18.89 -10.74 24.18
C ALA A 989 -18.06 -10.69 25.48
N ASN A 990 -17.50 -11.85 25.86
CA ASN A 990 -16.46 -12.12 26.89
C ASN A 990 -16.42 -11.25 28.16
N GLY A 991 -17.36 -11.46 29.09
CA GLY A 991 -17.20 -11.18 30.53
C GLY A 991 -16.93 -9.72 30.93
N ASP A 992 -16.84 -9.47 32.25
CA ASP A 992 -16.51 -8.15 32.79
C ASP A 992 -15.01 -7.87 32.52
N GLY A 993 -14.69 -7.28 31.36
CA GLY A 993 -13.32 -6.91 30.97
C GLY A 993 -13.10 -6.64 29.46
N ASP A 994 -14.00 -7.08 28.58
CA ASP A 994 -13.94 -6.75 27.14
C ASP A 994 -14.50 -5.35 26.87
N GLU A 995 -13.61 -4.41 26.57
CA GLU A 995 -13.96 -3.02 26.30
C GLU A 995 -14.35 -2.76 24.84
N LYS A 996 -14.25 -3.73 23.92
CA LYS A 996 -14.52 -3.51 22.49
C LYS A 996 -16.02 -3.41 22.19
N GLY A 997 -16.37 -2.56 21.21
CA GLY A 997 -17.74 -2.34 20.78
C GLY A 997 -18.46 -3.58 20.23
N ALA A 998 -19.78 -3.49 20.19
CA ALA A 998 -20.65 -4.43 19.49
C ALA A 998 -20.59 -4.22 17.98
N THR A 999 -20.87 -5.26 17.21
CA THR A 999 -20.85 -5.22 15.75
C THR A 999 -22.25 -5.01 15.17
N VAL A 1000 -22.32 -4.39 14.01
CA VAL A 1000 -23.51 -4.31 13.16
C VAL A 1000 -23.07 -4.67 11.75
N ALA A 1001 -23.34 -5.91 11.34
CA ALA A 1001 -23.08 -6.39 9.99
C ALA A 1001 -24.14 -5.85 9.02
N GLU A 1002 -25.41 -5.82 9.43
CA GLU A 1002 -26.48 -5.25 8.60
C GLU A 1002 -27.58 -4.63 9.47
N PHE A 1003 -28.08 -3.47 9.06
CA PHE A 1003 -29.19 -2.73 9.66
C PHE A 1003 -30.20 -2.36 8.56
N VAL A 1004 -31.40 -2.92 8.68
CA VAL A 1004 -32.47 -2.76 7.70
C VAL A 1004 -33.68 -2.06 8.33
N VAL A 1005 -34.22 -1.08 7.60
CA VAL A 1005 -35.53 -0.49 7.85
C VAL A 1005 -36.45 -0.86 6.69
N VAL A 1006 -37.56 -1.51 6.98
CA VAL A 1006 -38.51 -1.98 5.96
C VAL A 1006 -39.67 -0.99 5.81
N GLY A 1007 -39.80 -0.42 4.61
CA GLY A 1007 -40.97 0.38 4.21
C GLY A 1007 -42.16 -0.50 3.82
N SER A 1008 -43.38 -0.09 4.20
CA SER A 1008 -44.60 -0.68 3.64
C SER A 1008 -45.02 0.12 2.41
N SER A 1009 -44.92 -0.50 1.23
CA SER A 1009 -45.49 0.05 0.00
C SER A 1009 -47.02 0.00 0.06
N GLU A 1010 -47.66 0.99 0.69
CA GLU A 1010 -49.04 1.32 0.32
C GLU A 1010 -48.96 2.10 -0.99
N GLU A 1011 -49.51 1.55 -2.08
CA GLU A 1011 -49.86 2.33 -3.26
C GLU A 1011 -50.68 3.53 -2.77
N VAL A 1012 -50.08 4.72 -2.77
CA VAL A 1012 -50.81 5.96 -2.51
C VAL A 1012 -51.70 6.17 -3.73
N GLY A 1013 -52.91 5.61 -3.65
CA GLY A 1013 -53.99 5.90 -4.58
C GLY A 1013 -54.18 7.41 -4.62
N SER A 1014 -53.96 7.98 -5.80
CA SER A 1014 -54.30 9.35 -6.11
C SER A 1014 -55.76 9.63 -5.72
N ASN A 1015 -55.98 10.54 -4.77
CA ASN A 1015 -57.21 11.32 -4.62
C ASN A 1015 -56.91 12.65 -3.96
#